data_AF-A0A660TCL8-F1
#
_entry.id   AF-A0A660TCL8-F1
#
_cell.length_a   1.000
_cell.length_b   1.000
_cell.length_c   1.000
_cell.angle_alpha   90.00
_cell.angle_beta   90.00
_cell.angle_gamma   90.00
#
_symmetry.space_group_name_H-M   'P 1'
#
loop_
_entity.id
_entity.type
_entity.pdbx_description
1 polymer ?
#
loop_
_entity_poly.entity_id
_entity_poly.type
_entity_poly.pdbx_seq_one_letter_code
_entity_poly.pdbx_strand_id
1 'polypeptide(L)'
;MKNIKSLMVAFLIVLSSFFLPAITFGQSSQNFSTLTLSVRPEYEMPLLGSEEYFESGLGGNFSFAYKPPISFPLYASLDLGYTYRPLKIEWANPLHTATAGGGIGMDYRFLGRLAADIYIKGGYYETAIQNLDGEIIYGGNPYIAAGGGFSFYLSPRFRIGFGSSYKQLFGKPDDLAKGVTFYLGSSYRFPLSGSIDIEPVKEEHAKIKLLKMKINNIFPVFYKYYDDHPIGKAALVNEERGEIKNIAVSFFIKQYMDNPKTYKILKPLKKGGTRWVDVYALFNEKVLNITEGTKVSSELSIEYDFKDNHKKKTLITTVSIANRNASIWDDDRRAAAFITARDPVVLKLSKNLAGIIREEQNRVFGKNLMLLAAVHNALSIYGTTYVIDPNTPYKDFHEKKEAVDFLQFPRQTLEYKAGDCDDLSILYSSLLEASSVSTALITVPGHIYIAADLGITPKQAKDIFYNTNDLIIRNNRVWLPFEVTMIQAPFSKAWKEGAREWNKYLPLKKVGFYPVADAWRVFEPVGLPGSSSGIELPRINKVKTAFSADLNSVVRQEIKNKAEDLKTRIAKSGSFRLINRLGILYARYSLYGDAESQFKRLLEKTRYRETALINIGNIRYKKGDFNGALKYYKKVEENQTDNSKLLLNISRTYYQLGKFQDARKLYEQVSIISPELARGYQYLGTKNEITSRASNAEEEGNVLWQE
;
A
#
# COMPACT_ATOMS: atom_id res chain seq x y z
N MET A 1 -22.04 -26.45 65.52
CA MET A 1 -21.58 -25.14 64.95
C MET A 1 -20.16 -25.12 64.34
N LYS A 2 -19.20 -25.97 64.73
CA LYS A 2 -17.83 -25.97 64.12
C LYS A 2 -17.74 -26.61 62.70
N ASN A 3 -18.59 -27.58 62.37
CA ASN A 3 -18.49 -28.31 61.10
C ASN A 3 -19.10 -27.60 59.87
N ILE A 4 -20.03 -26.65 60.05
CA ILE A 4 -20.68 -25.93 58.95
C ILE A 4 -19.78 -24.80 58.40
N LYS A 5 -19.02 -24.11 59.27
CA LYS A 5 -18.00 -23.13 58.86
C LYS A 5 -16.87 -23.81 58.07
N SER A 6 -16.49 -25.03 58.44
CA SER A 6 -15.48 -25.82 57.73
C SER A 6 -15.93 -26.19 56.30
N LEU A 7 -17.19 -26.58 56.14
CA LEU A 7 -17.75 -26.92 54.81
C LEU A 7 -17.87 -25.70 53.90
N MET A 8 -18.25 -24.53 54.44
CA MET A 8 -18.32 -23.26 53.69
C MET A 8 -16.95 -22.76 53.24
N VAL A 9 -15.93 -22.88 54.10
CA VAL A 9 -14.55 -22.50 53.79
C VAL A 9 -13.93 -23.49 52.78
N ALA A 10 -14.20 -24.78 52.92
CA ALA A 10 -13.78 -25.79 51.94
C ALA A 10 -14.43 -25.56 50.56
N PHE A 11 -15.71 -25.17 50.52
CA PHE A 11 -16.42 -24.85 49.27
C PHE A 11 -15.88 -23.58 48.59
N LEU A 12 -15.55 -22.53 49.37
CA LEU A 12 -14.90 -21.30 48.88
C LEU A 12 -13.46 -21.54 48.36
N ILE A 13 -12.71 -22.44 49.00
CA ILE A 13 -11.35 -22.81 48.56
C ILE A 13 -11.40 -23.66 47.27
N VAL A 14 -12.37 -24.57 47.13
CA VAL A 14 -12.56 -25.32 45.89
C VAL A 14 -13.02 -24.41 44.74
N LEU A 15 -13.89 -23.43 45.01
CA LEU A 15 -14.29 -22.42 44.02
C LEU A 15 -13.12 -21.51 43.59
N SER A 16 -12.25 -21.08 44.52
CA SER A 16 -11.10 -20.23 44.16
C SER A 16 -10.02 -21.00 43.40
N SER A 17 -9.86 -22.30 43.68
CA SER A 17 -8.83 -23.15 43.05
C SER A 17 -9.14 -23.51 41.58
N PHE A 18 -10.42 -23.52 41.18
CA PHE A 18 -10.82 -23.81 39.79
C PHE A 18 -10.92 -22.57 38.89
N PHE A 19 -10.98 -21.36 39.46
CA PHE A 19 -11.24 -20.12 38.69
C PHE A 19 -10.01 -19.26 38.40
N LEU A 20 -8.84 -19.55 38.98
CA LEU A 20 -7.62 -18.76 38.77
C LEU A 20 -6.74 -19.14 37.56
N PRO A 21 -6.89 -20.30 36.87
CA PRO A 21 -6.25 -20.51 35.57
C PRO A 21 -7.19 -20.42 34.34
N ALA A 22 -8.50 -20.19 34.50
CA ALA A 22 -9.48 -20.28 33.40
C ALA A 22 -9.78 -18.95 32.66
N ILE A 23 -9.03 -17.87 32.93
CA ILE A 23 -9.23 -16.55 32.28
C ILE A 23 -8.46 -16.43 30.94
N THR A 24 -7.71 -17.46 30.53
CA THR A 24 -6.87 -17.38 29.32
C THR A 24 -7.05 -18.57 28.37
N PHE A 25 -8.27 -18.96 27.98
CA PHE A 25 -8.46 -19.72 26.74
C PHE A 25 -9.77 -19.37 26.05
N GLY A 26 -9.68 -19.20 24.73
CA GLY A 26 -10.66 -18.54 23.88
C GLY A 26 -12.06 -19.16 23.93
N GLN A 27 -13.03 -18.36 24.34
CA GLN A 27 -14.40 -18.55 23.87
C GLN A 27 -14.52 -17.95 22.48
N SER A 28 -15.07 -18.74 21.55
CA SER A 28 -15.62 -18.20 20.30
C SER A 28 -16.65 -17.13 20.69
N SER A 29 -16.40 -15.90 20.30
CA SER A 29 -17.28 -14.75 20.51
C SER A 29 -18.62 -14.97 19.79
N GLN A 30 -19.59 -15.58 20.47
CA GLN A 30 -20.99 -15.45 20.08
C GLN A 30 -21.44 -14.05 20.52
N ASN A 31 -21.20 -13.05 19.67
CA ASN A 31 -21.57 -11.64 19.86
C ASN A 31 -23.09 -11.39 19.68
N PHE A 32 -23.93 -12.37 20.01
CA PHE A 32 -25.38 -12.24 19.87
C PHE A 32 -26.02 -12.30 21.25
N SER A 33 -27.01 -11.44 21.48
CA SER A 33 -27.81 -11.48 22.69
C SER A 33 -28.66 -12.75 22.73
N THR A 34 -28.84 -13.31 23.93
CA THR A 34 -29.67 -14.51 24.09
C THR A 34 -30.67 -14.32 25.21
N LEU A 35 -31.90 -14.78 24.98
CA LEU A 35 -32.94 -14.93 25.99
C LEU A 35 -33.03 -16.40 26.36
N THR A 36 -33.01 -16.72 27.65
CA THR A 36 -33.12 -18.09 28.14
C THR A 36 -34.33 -18.22 29.05
N LEU A 37 -35.23 -19.13 28.71
CA LEU A 37 -36.36 -19.51 29.56
C LEU A 37 -35.98 -20.76 30.33
N SER A 38 -36.12 -20.75 31.65
CA SER A 38 -35.84 -21.90 32.51
C SER A 38 -37.06 -22.27 33.35
N VAL A 39 -37.28 -23.57 33.50
CA VAL A 39 -38.25 -24.15 34.44
C VAL A 39 -37.47 -25.04 35.41
N ARG A 40 -37.57 -24.75 36.70
CA ARG A 40 -36.76 -25.37 37.76
C ARG A 40 -37.67 -25.89 38.88
N PRO A 41 -38.08 -27.16 38.87
CA PRO A 41 -38.57 -27.84 40.07
C PRO A 41 -37.56 -27.72 41.21
N GLU A 42 -38.06 -27.41 42.41
CA GLU A 42 -37.26 -27.05 43.59
C GLU A 42 -37.66 -27.90 44.80
N TYR A 43 -36.66 -28.31 45.57
CA TYR A 43 -36.79 -28.94 46.88
C TYR A 43 -36.07 -28.07 47.91
N GLU A 44 -36.79 -27.52 48.88
CA GLU A 44 -36.27 -26.56 49.87
C GLU A 44 -36.08 -27.24 51.23
N MET A 45 -34.85 -27.24 51.73
CA MET A 45 -34.52 -27.76 53.06
C MET A 45 -34.31 -26.60 54.04
N PRO A 46 -35.10 -26.50 55.13
CA PRO A 46 -34.92 -25.46 56.13
C PRO A 46 -33.61 -25.64 56.90
N LEU A 47 -32.95 -24.54 57.25
CA LEU A 47 -31.68 -24.48 57.98
C LEU A 47 -31.65 -23.25 58.91
N LEU A 48 -30.67 -23.21 59.82
CA LEU A 48 -30.35 -22.04 60.67
C LEU A 48 -31.53 -21.63 61.58
N GLY A 49 -32.15 -22.62 62.23
CA GLY A 49 -33.26 -22.44 63.17
C GLY A 49 -34.64 -22.56 62.51
N SER A 50 -34.72 -22.48 61.17
CA SER A 50 -35.99 -22.72 60.46
C SER A 50 -36.43 -24.19 60.51
N GLU A 51 -35.50 -25.12 60.71
CA GLU A 51 -35.78 -26.54 60.87
C GLU A 51 -36.56 -26.89 62.14
N GLU A 52 -36.69 -25.97 63.10
CA GLU A 52 -37.55 -26.15 64.28
C GLU A 52 -39.04 -25.99 63.93
N TYR A 53 -39.34 -25.16 62.93
CA TYR A 53 -40.71 -24.74 62.59
C TYR A 53 -41.22 -25.36 61.27
N PHE A 54 -40.32 -25.59 60.32
CA PHE A 54 -40.67 -26.05 58.97
C PHE A 54 -40.12 -27.44 58.66
N GLU A 55 -40.88 -28.19 57.86
CA GLU A 55 -40.37 -29.36 57.15
C GLU A 55 -39.80 -28.96 55.78
N SER A 56 -39.27 -29.95 55.04
CA SER A 56 -38.77 -29.69 53.69
C SER A 56 -39.93 -29.40 52.73
N GLY A 57 -39.76 -28.38 51.90
CA GLY A 57 -40.77 -27.91 50.95
C GLY A 57 -40.52 -28.38 49.51
N LEU A 58 -41.57 -28.34 48.70
CA LEU A 58 -41.52 -28.57 47.26
C LEU A 58 -42.04 -27.34 46.52
N GLY A 59 -41.42 -27.03 45.39
CA GLY A 59 -41.77 -25.83 44.63
C GLY A 59 -41.26 -25.86 43.21
N GLY A 60 -41.34 -24.70 42.57
CA GLY A 60 -40.74 -24.49 41.27
C GLY A 60 -40.49 -23.02 40.98
N ASN A 61 -39.53 -22.76 40.10
CA ASN A 61 -39.16 -21.43 39.64
C ASN A 61 -39.15 -21.37 38.10
N PHE A 62 -39.78 -20.32 37.58
CA PHE A 62 -39.68 -19.88 36.20
C PHE A 62 -38.73 -18.70 36.12
N SER A 63 -37.72 -18.79 35.25
CA SER A 63 -36.68 -17.78 35.11
C SER A 63 -36.53 -17.34 33.66
N PHE A 64 -36.57 -16.02 33.44
CA PHE A 64 -36.34 -15.36 32.16
C PHE A 64 -35.00 -14.64 32.23
N ALA A 65 -33.97 -15.18 31.59
CA ALA A 65 -32.61 -14.62 31.65
C ALA A 65 -32.20 -13.98 30.32
N TYR A 66 -31.74 -12.74 30.36
CA TYR A 66 -31.16 -12.02 29.23
C TYR A 66 -29.65 -11.94 29.36
N LYS A 67 -28.93 -12.43 28.35
CA LYS A 67 -27.48 -12.27 28.21
C LYS A 67 -27.18 -11.23 27.11
N PRO A 68 -26.54 -10.10 27.43
CA PRO A 68 -26.17 -9.09 26.45
C PRO A 68 -25.05 -9.59 25.51
N PRO A 69 -24.85 -8.95 24.35
CA PRO A 69 -23.83 -9.33 23.35
C PRO A 69 -22.44 -8.82 23.77
N ILE A 70 -22.01 -9.16 24.98
CA ILE A 70 -20.72 -8.77 25.55
C ILE A 70 -19.92 -10.05 25.78
N SER A 71 -18.60 -9.99 25.59
CA SER A 71 -17.68 -11.13 25.76
C SER A 71 -17.61 -11.67 27.20
N PHE A 72 -18.26 -11.02 28.15
CA PHE A 72 -18.29 -11.39 29.56
C PHE A 72 -19.53 -12.25 29.85
N PRO A 73 -19.43 -13.36 30.62
CA PRO A 73 -20.51 -14.35 30.77
C PRO A 73 -21.69 -13.91 31.66
N LEU A 74 -21.96 -12.61 31.79
CA LEU A 74 -23.00 -12.06 32.65
C LEU A 74 -24.39 -12.20 32.03
N TYR A 75 -25.40 -12.48 32.84
CA TYR A 75 -26.81 -12.39 32.49
C TYR A 75 -27.61 -11.69 33.60
N ALA A 76 -28.72 -11.08 33.23
CA ALA A 76 -29.74 -10.58 34.16
C ALA A 76 -30.99 -11.48 34.07
N SER A 77 -31.63 -11.78 35.19
CA SER A 77 -32.84 -12.63 35.24
C SER A 77 -34.03 -11.95 35.89
N LEU A 78 -35.22 -12.31 35.43
CA LEU A 78 -36.49 -12.15 36.13
C LEU A 78 -37.00 -13.52 36.54
N ASP A 79 -37.48 -13.64 37.78
CA ASP A 79 -37.75 -14.91 38.43
C ASP A 79 -39.12 -14.88 39.11
N LEU A 80 -39.94 -15.90 38.80
CA LEU A 80 -41.22 -16.17 39.45
C LEU A 80 -41.15 -17.55 40.08
N GLY A 81 -41.44 -17.67 41.36
CA GLY A 81 -41.34 -18.92 42.10
C GLY A 81 -42.55 -19.18 42.97
N TYR A 82 -42.78 -20.44 43.27
CA TYR A 82 -43.79 -20.89 44.21
C TYR A 82 -43.24 -22.06 45.02
N THR A 83 -43.46 -22.05 46.33
CA THR A 83 -43.04 -23.12 47.24
C THR A 83 -44.15 -23.44 48.22
N TYR A 84 -44.41 -24.72 48.39
CA TYR A 84 -45.24 -25.31 49.42
C TYR A 84 -44.35 -25.85 50.54
N ARG A 85 -44.54 -25.40 51.79
CA ARG A 85 -43.78 -25.84 52.96
C ARG A 85 -44.69 -26.33 54.09
N PRO A 86 -44.65 -27.61 54.47
CA PRO A 86 -45.32 -28.08 55.68
C PRO A 86 -44.67 -27.47 56.95
N LEU A 87 -45.46 -27.27 57.99
CA LEU A 87 -44.97 -26.88 59.32
C LEU A 87 -44.87 -28.13 60.21
N LYS A 88 -43.94 -28.12 61.17
CA LYS A 88 -43.77 -29.21 62.16
C LYS A 88 -44.85 -29.24 63.24
N ILE A 89 -45.84 -28.38 63.15
CA ILE A 89 -46.96 -28.28 64.08
C ILE A 89 -48.12 -29.09 63.48
N GLU A 90 -48.48 -30.23 64.10
CA GLU A 90 -49.43 -31.21 63.55
C GLU A 90 -50.80 -30.63 63.15
N TRP A 91 -51.24 -29.55 63.80
CA TRP A 91 -52.53 -28.92 63.56
C TRP A 91 -52.47 -27.68 62.64
N ALA A 92 -51.30 -27.29 62.15
CA ALA A 92 -51.13 -26.10 61.32
C ALA A 92 -51.17 -26.42 59.82
N ASN A 93 -51.88 -25.61 59.03
CA ASN A 93 -51.89 -25.76 57.57
C ASN A 93 -50.53 -25.37 56.96
N PRO A 94 -50.13 -25.97 55.83
CA PRO A 94 -48.89 -25.63 55.14
C PRO A 94 -48.76 -24.16 54.74
N LEU A 95 -47.52 -23.67 54.70
CA LEU A 95 -47.18 -22.35 54.23
C LEU A 95 -46.99 -22.34 52.71
N HIS A 96 -47.81 -21.58 52.01
CA HIS A 96 -47.69 -21.35 50.58
C HIS A 96 -46.91 -20.06 50.35
N THR A 97 -45.79 -20.11 49.61
CA THR A 97 -44.94 -18.93 49.34
C THR A 97 -44.84 -18.68 47.85
N ALA A 98 -45.35 -17.56 47.35
CA ALA A 98 -45.05 -17.04 46.03
C ALA A 98 -43.86 -16.06 46.11
N THR A 99 -42.95 -16.08 45.14
CA THR A 99 -41.80 -15.17 45.06
C THR A 99 -41.75 -14.53 43.69
N ALA A 100 -41.55 -13.21 43.64
CA ALA A 100 -41.25 -12.49 42.41
C ALA A 100 -40.01 -11.62 42.62
N GLY A 101 -39.06 -11.69 41.69
CA GLY A 101 -37.80 -10.98 41.83
C GLY A 101 -36.96 -11.02 40.58
N GLY A 102 -35.71 -10.60 40.73
CA GLY A 102 -34.73 -10.66 39.67
C GLY A 102 -33.33 -10.83 40.23
N GLY A 103 -32.38 -11.06 39.34
CA GLY A 103 -31.01 -11.27 39.74
C GLY A 103 -30.01 -11.06 38.63
N ILE A 104 -28.75 -11.24 39.00
CA ILE A 104 -27.63 -11.28 38.07
C ILE A 104 -26.86 -12.57 38.30
N GLY A 105 -26.32 -13.12 37.23
CA GLY A 105 -25.50 -14.32 37.31
C GLY A 105 -24.47 -14.38 36.20
N MET A 106 -23.53 -15.30 36.36
CA MET A 106 -22.53 -15.63 35.36
C MET A 106 -22.80 -17.05 34.85
N ASP A 107 -22.78 -17.24 33.53
CA ASP A 107 -22.98 -18.54 32.86
C ASP A 107 -21.76 -18.87 32.00
N TYR A 108 -20.99 -19.87 32.43
CA TYR A 108 -19.74 -20.27 31.78
C TYR A 108 -19.88 -21.64 31.12
N ARG A 109 -19.70 -21.71 29.81
CA ARG A 109 -19.70 -22.96 29.02
C ARG A 109 -18.29 -23.49 28.85
N PHE A 110 -18.10 -24.77 29.15
CA PHE A 110 -16.83 -25.50 29.03
C PHE A 110 -17.04 -26.88 28.39
N LEU A 111 -15.95 -27.48 27.89
CA LEU A 111 -15.97 -28.83 27.28
C LEU A 111 -17.07 -29.02 26.21
N GLY A 112 -17.41 -27.96 25.48
CA GLY A 112 -18.37 -27.96 24.37
C GLY A 112 -19.84 -28.19 24.75
N ARG A 113 -20.18 -28.97 25.79
CA ARG A 113 -21.56 -29.31 26.17
C ARG A 113 -21.89 -29.09 27.64
N LEU A 114 -20.93 -28.69 28.47
CA LEU A 114 -21.15 -28.42 29.89
C LEU A 114 -21.20 -26.91 30.15
N ALA A 115 -21.98 -26.49 31.13
CA ALA A 115 -21.92 -25.14 31.67
C ALA A 115 -22.07 -25.14 33.18
N ALA A 116 -21.47 -24.12 33.80
CA ALA A 116 -21.65 -23.81 35.21
C ALA A 116 -22.22 -22.39 35.32
N ASP A 117 -23.16 -22.20 36.24
CA ASP A 117 -23.69 -20.88 36.57
C ASP A 117 -23.59 -20.56 38.06
N ILE A 118 -23.41 -19.29 38.36
CA ILE A 118 -23.50 -18.71 39.71
C ILE A 118 -24.38 -17.47 39.64
N TYR A 119 -25.24 -17.26 40.62
CA TYR A 119 -26.17 -16.13 40.63
C TYR A 119 -26.47 -15.62 42.03
N ILE A 120 -26.87 -14.35 42.07
CA ILE A 120 -27.52 -13.71 43.21
C ILE A 120 -28.85 -13.12 42.75
N LYS A 121 -29.90 -13.37 43.53
CA LYS A 121 -31.28 -12.98 43.26
C LYS A 121 -31.86 -12.29 44.50
N GLY A 122 -32.76 -11.37 44.28
CA GLY A 122 -33.55 -10.73 45.33
C GLY A 122 -34.91 -10.33 44.82
N GLY A 123 -35.86 -10.17 45.73
CA GLY A 123 -37.22 -9.82 45.35
C GLY A 123 -38.13 -9.73 46.56
N TYR A 124 -39.42 -9.89 46.29
CA TYR A 124 -40.46 -9.91 47.31
C TYR A 124 -41.14 -11.28 47.32
N TYR A 125 -41.44 -11.78 48.52
CA TYR A 125 -42.26 -12.96 48.67
C TYR A 125 -43.58 -12.60 49.32
N GLU A 126 -44.61 -13.34 48.94
CA GLU A 126 -45.90 -13.32 49.60
C GLU A 126 -46.21 -14.74 50.04
N THR A 127 -46.58 -14.88 51.30
CA THR A 127 -46.95 -16.12 51.94
C THR A 127 -48.42 -16.11 52.32
N ALA A 128 -49.08 -17.23 52.14
CA ALA A 128 -50.43 -17.49 52.60
C ALA A 128 -50.44 -18.75 53.47
N ILE A 129 -51.10 -18.65 54.63
CA ILE A 129 -51.35 -19.78 55.52
C ILE A 129 -52.81 -19.73 55.96
N GLN A 130 -53.48 -20.88 55.98
CA GLN A 130 -54.85 -20.97 56.48
C GLN A 130 -54.82 -21.22 58.00
N ASN A 131 -55.50 -20.40 58.78
CA ASN A 131 -55.62 -20.62 60.22
C ASN A 131 -56.62 -21.76 60.53
N LEU A 132 -56.75 -22.11 61.81
CA LEU A 132 -57.67 -23.17 62.27
C LEU A 132 -59.15 -22.85 62.04
N ASP A 133 -59.51 -21.57 61.93
CA ASP A 133 -60.87 -21.09 61.68
C ASP A 133 -61.22 -21.02 60.18
N GLY A 134 -60.27 -21.40 59.32
CA GLY A 134 -60.44 -21.44 57.87
C GLY A 134 -60.13 -20.12 57.14
N GLU A 135 -59.74 -19.06 57.86
CA GLU A 135 -59.32 -17.78 57.28
C GLU A 135 -57.88 -17.87 56.72
N ILE A 136 -57.64 -17.23 55.58
CA ILE A 136 -56.31 -17.17 54.95
C ILE A 136 -55.59 -15.91 55.42
N ILE A 137 -54.46 -16.09 56.10
CA ILE A 137 -53.57 -15.03 56.54
C ILE A 137 -52.48 -14.84 55.50
N TYR A 138 -52.33 -13.60 55.04
CA TYR A 138 -51.26 -13.21 54.11
C TYR A 138 -50.15 -12.47 54.84
N GLY A 139 -48.92 -12.67 54.41
CA GLY A 139 -47.76 -11.94 54.89
C GLY A 139 -46.69 -11.86 53.81
N GLY A 140 -45.92 -10.80 53.75
CA GLY A 140 -44.91 -10.65 52.71
C GLY A 140 -43.76 -9.75 53.12
N ASN A 141 -42.56 -10.09 52.68
CA ASN A 141 -41.35 -9.33 52.93
C ASN A 141 -40.35 -9.56 51.78
N PRO A 142 -39.23 -8.83 51.76
CA PRO A 142 -38.15 -9.12 50.84
C PRO A 142 -37.56 -10.53 51.05
N TYR A 143 -36.92 -11.06 50.01
CA TYR A 143 -36.04 -12.22 50.11
C TYR A 143 -34.73 -11.99 49.35
N ILE A 144 -33.72 -12.76 49.74
CA ILE A 144 -32.46 -12.87 48.99
C ILE A 144 -32.13 -14.36 48.76
N ALA A 145 -31.52 -14.65 47.62
CA ALA A 145 -31.02 -15.98 47.31
C ALA A 145 -29.69 -15.90 46.56
N ALA A 146 -28.78 -16.82 46.87
CA ALA A 146 -27.51 -16.96 46.16
C ALA A 146 -27.23 -18.45 45.90
N GLY A 147 -26.88 -18.79 44.67
CA GLY A 147 -26.76 -20.19 44.26
C GLY A 147 -25.90 -20.39 43.04
N GLY A 148 -25.74 -21.65 42.67
CA GLY A 148 -25.04 -22.07 41.46
C GLY A 148 -25.45 -23.45 41.01
N GLY A 149 -25.08 -23.81 39.79
CA GLY A 149 -25.48 -25.07 39.18
C GLY A 149 -24.59 -25.50 38.03
N PHE A 150 -24.79 -26.75 37.60
CA PHE A 150 -24.18 -27.32 36.42
C PHE A 150 -25.26 -27.75 35.44
N SER A 151 -25.02 -27.53 34.14
CA SER A 151 -25.94 -27.89 33.07
C SER A 151 -25.24 -28.57 31.91
N PHE A 152 -25.97 -29.46 31.24
CA PHE A 152 -25.57 -30.17 30.04
C PHE A 152 -26.46 -29.77 28.87
N TYR A 153 -25.85 -29.37 27.76
CA TYR A 153 -26.55 -29.01 26.52
C TYR A 153 -26.87 -30.27 25.71
N LEU A 154 -28.16 -30.63 25.61
CA LEU A 154 -28.62 -31.67 24.69
C LEU A 154 -28.64 -31.16 23.23
N SER A 155 -28.79 -29.84 23.06
CA SER A 155 -28.66 -29.14 21.78
C SER A 155 -28.08 -27.74 22.01
N PRO A 156 -27.68 -26.99 20.96
CA PRO A 156 -27.22 -25.61 21.15
C PRO A 156 -28.24 -24.69 21.84
N ARG A 157 -29.53 -25.05 21.84
CA ARG A 157 -30.63 -24.27 22.41
C ARG A 157 -31.23 -24.87 23.68
N PHE A 158 -31.09 -26.17 23.93
CA PHE A 158 -31.74 -26.85 25.06
C PHE A 158 -30.72 -27.45 26.02
N ARG A 159 -30.87 -27.15 27.31
CA ARG A 159 -30.02 -27.68 28.40
C ARG A 159 -30.86 -28.21 29.56
N ILE A 160 -30.30 -29.20 30.25
CA ILE A 160 -30.81 -29.70 31.54
C ILE A 160 -29.69 -29.51 32.56
N GLY A 161 -30.02 -29.07 33.77
CA GLY A 161 -29.03 -28.84 34.81
C GLY A 161 -29.56 -29.02 36.21
N PHE A 162 -28.66 -29.23 37.15
CA PHE A 162 -28.95 -29.32 38.57
C PHE A 162 -28.14 -28.27 39.32
N GLY A 163 -28.64 -27.83 40.47
CA GLY A 163 -27.91 -26.88 41.29
C GLY A 163 -28.51 -26.70 42.67
N SER A 164 -27.90 -25.81 43.43
CA SER A 164 -28.37 -25.45 44.76
C SER A 164 -28.29 -23.94 45.00
N SER A 165 -29.13 -23.46 45.91
CA SER A 165 -29.22 -22.05 46.29
C SER A 165 -29.49 -21.92 47.76
N TYR A 166 -28.79 -21.04 48.45
CA TYR A 166 -29.22 -20.55 49.75
C TYR A 166 -30.32 -19.51 49.55
N LYS A 167 -31.40 -19.56 50.36
CA LYS A 167 -32.54 -18.64 50.30
C LYS A 167 -32.88 -18.17 51.72
N GLN A 168 -33.10 -16.87 51.87
CA GLN A 168 -33.50 -16.23 53.12
C GLN A 168 -34.71 -15.34 52.86
N LEU A 169 -35.78 -15.61 53.60
CA LEU A 169 -37.03 -14.84 53.65
C LEU A 169 -36.98 -13.95 54.89
N PHE A 170 -36.95 -12.63 54.71
CA PHE A 170 -36.89 -11.69 55.83
C PHE A 170 -38.25 -11.59 56.54
N GLY A 171 -38.27 -11.19 57.81
CA GLY A 171 -39.49 -11.04 58.61
C GLY A 171 -39.27 -10.04 59.77
N LYS A 172 -40.32 -9.77 60.55
CA LYS A 172 -40.25 -8.94 61.77
C LYS A 172 -41.02 -9.61 62.91
N PRO A 173 -40.47 -9.73 64.14
CA PRO A 173 -39.14 -9.26 64.57
C PRO A 173 -37.97 -10.11 64.03
N ASP A 174 -38.21 -11.37 63.67
CA ASP A 174 -37.21 -12.31 63.15
C ASP A 174 -37.49 -12.72 61.69
N ASP A 175 -36.47 -13.25 61.01
CA ASP A 175 -36.58 -13.78 59.66
C ASP A 175 -37.60 -14.92 59.58
N LEU A 176 -38.42 -14.94 58.51
CA LEU A 176 -39.49 -15.93 58.35
C LEU A 176 -38.94 -17.34 58.10
N ALA A 177 -37.97 -17.49 57.19
CA ALA A 177 -37.37 -18.79 56.88
C ALA A 177 -35.99 -18.65 56.22
N LYS A 178 -35.10 -19.60 56.50
CA LYS A 178 -33.78 -19.76 55.88
C LYS A 178 -33.61 -21.20 55.45
N GLY A 179 -33.01 -21.43 54.29
CA GLY A 179 -32.85 -22.78 53.78
C GLY A 179 -31.92 -22.91 52.58
N VAL A 180 -31.66 -24.16 52.20
CA VAL A 180 -30.99 -24.51 50.95
C VAL A 180 -31.99 -25.18 50.03
N THR A 181 -32.13 -24.63 48.83
CA THR A 181 -32.96 -25.16 47.75
C THR A 181 -32.09 -25.96 46.79
N PHE A 182 -32.51 -27.18 46.45
CA PHE A 182 -31.95 -27.98 45.36
C PHE A 182 -32.92 -27.94 44.17
N TYR A 183 -32.39 -27.86 42.94
CA TYR A 183 -33.23 -27.85 41.75
C TYR A 183 -32.68 -28.73 40.63
N LEU A 184 -33.59 -29.23 39.79
CA LEU A 184 -33.29 -29.91 38.53
C LEU A 184 -34.06 -29.23 37.40
N GLY A 185 -33.42 -28.28 36.72
CA GLY A 185 -34.06 -27.42 35.74
C GLY A 185 -33.80 -27.80 34.28
N SER A 186 -34.75 -27.45 33.42
CA SER A 186 -34.53 -27.38 31.97
C SER A 186 -34.52 -25.93 31.51
N SER A 187 -33.76 -25.62 30.46
CA SER A 187 -33.74 -24.28 29.86
C SER A 187 -33.70 -24.33 28.35
N TYR A 188 -34.43 -23.42 27.71
CA TYR A 188 -34.41 -23.19 26.26
C TYR A 188 -33.90 -21.77 25.94
N ARG A 189 -32.98 -21.67 24.98
CA ARG A 189 -32.27 -20.46 24.59
C ARG A 189 -32.74 -19.96 23.21
N PHE A 190 -33.17 -18.71 23.18
CA PHE A 190 -33.57 -17.95 22.00
C PHE A 190 -32.51 -16.89 21.66
N PRO A 191 -31.84 -16.94 20.50
CA PRO A 191 -30.95 -15.88 20.05
C PRO A 191 -31.77 -14.66 19.57
N LEU A 192 -31.37 -13.45 19.95
CA LEU A 192 -32.03 -12.19 19.61
C LEU A 192 -31.20 -11.44 18.54
N SER A 193 -31.55 -11.67 17.26
CA SER A 193 -31.08 -11.00 16.02
C SER A 193 -29.69 -11.31 15.44
N GLY A 194 -29.67 -11.45 14.10
CA GLY A 194 -28.57 -11.84 13.22
C GLY A 194 -28.97 -12.97 12.25
N SER A 195 -29.74 -12.63 11.20
CA SER A 195 -30.20 -13.49 10.07
C SER A 195 -30.83 -14.86 10.42
N ILE A 196 -32.14 -14.93 10.21
CA ILE A 196 -32.92 -16.16 10.18
C ILE A 196 -32.75 -16.79 8.79
N ASP A 197 -31.82 -17.72 8.64
CA ASP A 197 -31.90 -18.73 7.58
C ASP A 197 -32.83 -19.83 8.07
N ILE A 198 -34.09 -19.80 7.61
CA ILE A 198 -34.99 -20.95 7.69
C ILE A 198 -34.96 -21.63 6.32
N GLU A 199 -34.14 -22.65 6.21
CA GLU A 199 -34.51 -23.90 5.54
C GLU A 199 -33.95 -25.06 6.36
N PRO A 200 -34.75 -26.07 6.76
CA PRO A 200 -34.22 -27.36 7.15
C PRO A 200 -33.95 -28.14 5.86
N VAL A 201 -32.89 -27.77 5.13
CA VAL A 201 -32.32 -28.69 4.14
C VAL A 201 -31.77 -29.85 4.95
N LYS A 202 -32.27 -31.07 4.68
CA LYS A 202 -31.56 -32.31 5.05
C LYS A 202 -30.12 -32.12 4.56
N GLU A 203 -29.16 -31.89 5.46
CA GLU A 203 -27.74 -31.85 5.10
C GLU A 203 -27.36 -33.23 4.54
N GLU A 204 -27.54 -33.43 3.24
CA GLU A 204 -26.68 -34.34 2.52
C GLU A 204 -25.31 -33.70 2.49
N HIS A 205 -24.46 -34.03 3.46
CA HIS A 205 -23.08 -33.56 3.54
C HIS A 205 -22.44 -33.59 2.14
N ALA A 206 -21.91 -32.43 1.72
CA ALA A 206 -21.24 -32.28 0.43
C ALA A 206 -20.10 -33.28 0.28
N LYS A 207 -20.22 -34.21 -0.67
CA LYS A 207 -19.23 -35.27 -0.95
C LYS A 207 -18.23 -34.83 -2.01
N ILE A 208 -17.65 -33.65 -1.83
CA ILE A 208 -16.49 -33.21 -2.59
C ILE A 208 -15.27 -33.23 -1.69
N LYS A 209 -14.13 -33.70 -2.18
CA LYS A 209 -12.90 -33.80 -1.39
C LYS A 209 -11.78 -32.99 -2.04
N LEU A 210 -11.04 -32.26 -1.21
CA LEU A 210 -9.77 -31.66 -1.60
C LEU A 210 -8.67 -32.69 -1.38
N LEU A 211 -8.06 -33.20 -2.46
CA LEU A 211 -6.94 -34.14 -2.36
C LEU A 211 -5.64 -33.42 -2.01
N LYS A 212 -5.38 -32.32 -2.71
CA LYS A 212 -4.14 -31.57 -2.59
C LYS A 212 -4.39 -30.12 -2.97
N MET A 213 -3.76 -29.21 -2.26
CA MET A 213 -3.69 -27.81 -2.63
C MET A 213 -2.22 -27.40 -2.69
N LYS A 214 -1.82 -26.77 -3.78
CA LYS A 214 -0.49 -26.17 -3.93
C LYS A 214 -0.68 -24.69 -4.17
N ILE A 215 -0.44 -23.90 -3.13
CA ILE A 215 -0.37 -22.44 -3.22
C ILE A 215 1.10 -22.06 -3.32
N ASN A 216 1.42 -21.21 -4.29
CA ASN A 216 2.74 -20.64 -4.46
C ASN A 216 2.98 -19.57 -3.37
N ASN A 217 4.22 -19.16 -3.14
CA ASN A 217 4.49 -18.06 -2.23
C ASN A 217 3.72 -16.81 -2.65
N ILE A 218 2.96 -16.26 -1.71
CA ILE A 218 2.18 -15.04 -1.91
C ILE A 218 3.07 -13.86 -1.54
N PHE A 219 3.36 -13.00 -2.50
CA PHE A 219 4.18 -11.80 -2.28
C PHE A 219 3.24 -10.59 -2.23
N PRO A 220 3.19 -9.87 -1.09
CA PRO A 220 2.23 -8.78 -0.90
C PRO A 220 2.31 -7.67 -1.96
N VAL A 221 3.48 -7.40 -2.54
CA VAL A 221 3.63 -6.37 -3.58
C VAL A 221 2.82 -6.69 -4.85
N PHE A 222 2.52 -7.96 -5.12
CA PHE A 222 1.72 -8.38 -6.28
C PHE A 222 0.23 -8.59 -5.94
N TYR A 223 -0.27 -7.99 -4.85
CA TYR A 223 -1.64 -8.23 -4.37
C TYR A 223 -2.72 -7.97 -5.43
N LYS A 224 -2.50 -7.01 -6.33
CA LYS A 224 -3.41 -6.70 -7.45
C LYS A 224 -3.36 -7.74 -8.58
N TYR A 225 -2.17 -8.26 -8.87
CA TYR A 225 -1.95 -9.27 -9.91
C TYR A 225 -2.70 -10.58 -9.60
N TYR A 226 -2.91 -10.90 -8.32
CA TYR A 226 -3.61 -12.12 -7.92
C TYR A 226 -5.13 -12.11 -8.18
N ASP A 227 -5.70 -10.98 -8.61
CA ASP A 227 -7.12 -10.87 -8.93
C ASP A 227 -7.51 -11.64 -10.20
N ASP A 228 -6.61 -11.66 -11.19
CA ASP A 228 -6.78 -12.33 -12.49
C ASP A 228 -5.67 -13.36 -12.80
N HIS A 229 -4.68 -13.50 -11.91
CA HIS A 229 -3.66 -14.55 -11.98
C HIS A 229 -3.72 -15.48 -10.76
N PRO A 230 -3.63 -16.80 -10.96
CA PRO A 230 -3.84 -17.74 -9.87
C PRO A 230 -2.68 -17.76 -8.88
N ILE A 231 -3.00 -17.77 -7.59
CA ILE A 231 -2.05 -17.98 -6.49
C ILE A 231 -1.63 -19.45 -6.34
N GLY A 232 -2.35 -20.37 -6.98
CA GLY A 232 -2.09 -21.79 -6.87
C GLY A 232 -3.16 -22.64 -7.54
N LYS A 233 -3.09 -23.95 -7.28
CA LYS A 233 -4.03 -24.94 -7.79
C LYS A 233 -4.54 -25.87 -6.69
N ALA A 234 -5.81 -26.25 -6.78
CA ALA A 234 -6.45 -27.22 -5.91
C ALA A 234 -6.91 -28.44 -6.72
N ALA A 235 -6.69 -29.65 -6.20
CA ALA A 235 -7.19 -30.90 -6.78
C ALA A 235 -8.49 -31.30 -6.08
N LEU A 236 -9.60 -31.20 -6.81
CA LEU A 236 -10.93 -31.55 -6.34
C LEU A 236 -11.32 -32.93 -6.85
N VAL A 237 -11.94 -33.75 -5.99
CA VAL A 237 -12.51 -35.04 -6.34
C VAL A 237 -13.98 -35.06 -6.03
N ASN A 238 -14.77 -35.45 -7.03
CA ASN A 238 -16.20 -35.68 -6.85
C ASN A 238 -16.45 -37.07 -6.26
N GLU A 239 -16.87 -37.14 -5.00
CA GLU A 239 -17.30 -38.37 -4.30
C GLU A 239 -18.85 -38.45 -4.19
N GLU A 240 -19.59 -37.57 -4.87
CA GLU A 240 -21.03 -37.67 -5.00
C GLU A 240 -21.44 -38.89 -5.82
N ARG A 241 -22.70 -39.29 -5.70
CA ARG A 241 -23.23 -40.48 -6.38
C ARG A 241 -23.42 -40.29 -7.89
N GLY A 242 -23.14 -39.11 -8.44
CA GLY A 242 -23.30 -38.77 -9.85
C GLY A 242 -22.49 -37.55 -10.26
N GLU A 243 -22.79 -36.99 -11.43
CA GLU A 243 -22.13 -35.79 -11.95
C GLU A 243 -22.53 -34.54 -11.15
N ILE A 244 -21.55 -33.67 -10.88
CA ILE A 244 -21.77 -32.35 -10.28
C ILE A 244 -21.55 -31.25 -11.34
N LYS A 245 -22.34 -30.17 -11.25
CA LYS A 245 -22.36 -29.04 -12.19
C LYS A 245 -22.19 -27.72 -11.46
N ASN A 246 -22.00 -26.63 -12.21
CA ASN A 246 -21.91 -25.26 -11.69
C ASN A 246 -20.93 -25.11 -10.52
N ILE A 247 -19.77 -25.75 -10.62
CA ILE A 247 -18.78 -25.78 -9.53
C ILE A 247 -18.16 -24.38 -9.41
N ALA A 248 -18.20 -23.79 -8.22
CA ALA A 248 -17.57 -22.54 -7.88
C ALA A 248 -16.58 -22.76 -6.73
N VAL A 249 -15.40 -22.16 -6.86
CA VAL A 249 -14.33 -22.24 -5.86
C VAL A 249 -14.04 -20.84 -5.37
N SER A 250 -14.19 -20.64 -4.07
CA SER A 250 -14.01 -19.36 -3.39
C SER A 250 -12.84 -19.44 -2.42
N PHE A 251 -11.92 -18.49 -2.49
CA PHE A 251 -10.80 -18.38 -1.57
C PHE A 251 -10.90 -17.10 -0.75
N PHE A 252 -10.61 -17.19 0.55
CA PHE A 252 -10.75 -16.08 1.48
C PHE A 252 -9.72 -16.10 2.60
N ILE A 253 -9.10 -14.95 2.87
CA ILE A 253 -8.25 -14.71 4.03
C ILE A 253 -8.81 -13.49 4.75
N LYS A 254 -9.47 -13.72 5.89
CA LYS A 254 -10.24 -12.70 6.63
C LYS A 254 -9.48 -11.41 6.93
N GLN A 255 -8.17 -11.50 7.17
CA GLN A 255 -7.35 -10.35 7.55
C GLN A 255 -7.02 -9.43 6.35
N TYR A 256 -6.94 -9.98 5.14
CA TYR A 256 -6.36 -9.33 3.96
C TYR A 256 -7.28 -9.30 2.76
N MET A 257 -8.52 -9.74 2.90
CA MET A 257 -9.53 -9.73 1.85
C MET A 257 -10.84 -9.20 2.45
N ASP A 258 -11.53 -8.32 1.72
CA ASP A 258 -12.82 -7.80 2.16
C ASP A 258 -13.96 -8.76 1.79
N ASN A 259 -13.81 -9.50 0.69
CA ASN A 259 -14.76 -10.51 0.21
C ASN A 259 -14.02 -11.72 -0.38
N PRO A 260 -14.61 -12.93 -0.36
CA PRO A 260 -14.05 -14.10 -1.03
C PRO A 260 -13.95 -13.90 -2.54
N LYS A 261 -12.81 -14.28 -3.13
CA LYS A 261 -12.66 -14.30 -4.60
C LYS A 261 -13.16 -15.64 -5.11
N THR A 262 -14.19 -15.60 -5.96
CA THR A 262 -14.86 -16.80 -6.47
C THR A 262 -14.56 -17.01 -7.96
N TYR A 263 -14.19 -18.23 -8.32
CA TYR A 263 -13.95 -18.66 -9.69
C TYR A 263 -14.91 -19.79 -10.08
N LYS A 264 -15.66 -19.61 -11.18
CA LYS A 264 -16.65 -20.57 -11.66
C LYS A 264 -16.05 -21.51 -12.71
N ILE A 265 -16.29 -22.81 -12.54
CA ILE A 265 -15.85 -23.88 -13.42
C ILE A 265 -17.06 -24.36 -14.22
N LEU A 266 -17.05 -24.06 -15.52
CA LEU A 266 -18.19 -24.33 -16.41
C LEU A 266 -18.36 -25.82 -16.76
N LYS A 267 -17.27 -26.60 -16.73
CA LYS A 267 -17.31 -28.02 -17.11
C LYS A 267 -17.83 -28.87 -15.94
N PRO A 268 -18.78 -29.79 -16.14
CA PRO A 268 -19.20 -30.75 -15.12
C PRO A 268 -18.06 -31.68 -14.67
N LEU A 269 -18.19 -32.30 -13.50
CA LEU A 269 -17.25 -33.29 -12.98
C LEU A 269 -17.97 -34.61 -12.69
N LYS A 270 -17.59 -35.67 -13.42
CA LYS A 270 -18.17 -37.02 -13.27
C LYS A 270 -17.84 -37.62 -11.89
N LYS A 271 -18.67 -38.57 -11.45
CA LYS A 271 -18.43 -39.36 -10.22
C LYS A 271 -17.03 -39.98 -10.23
N GLY A 272 -16.29 -39.84 -9.12
CA GLY A 272 -14.91 -40.31 -8.96
C GLY A 272 -13.87 -39.50 -9.75
N GLY A 273 -14.30 -38.51 -10.53
CA GLY A 273 -13.41 -37.68 -11.33
C GLY A 273 -12.60 -36.70 -10.48
N THR A 274 -11.34 -36.53 -10.84
CA THR A 274 -10.43 -35.53 -10.25
C THR A 274 -10.24 -34.37 -11.23
N ARG A 275 -10.21 -33.13 -10.71
CA ARG A 275 -9.88 -31.94 -11.51
C ARG A 275 -8.99 -30.98 -10.73
N TRP A 276 -7.96 -30.49 -11.42
CA TRP A 276 -7.19 -29.34 -10.97
C TRP A 276 -7.92 -28.05 -11.32
N VAL A 277 -8.05 -27.17 -10.34
CA VAL A 277 -8.73 -25.88 -10.46
C VAL A 277 -7.77 -24.79 -9.99
N ASP A 278 -7.77 -23.69 -10.72
CA ASP A 278 -6.98 -22.51 -10.38
C ASP A 278 -7.64 -21.77 -9.20
N VAL A 279 -6.82 -21.28 -8.28
CA VAL A 279 -7.24 -20.55 -7.08
C VAL A 279 -6.78 -19.11 -7.23
N TYR A 280 -7.71 -18.17 -7.10
CA TYR A 280 -7.47 -16.72 -7.22
C TYR A 280 -7.71 -16.03 -5.89
N ALA A 281 -7.13 -14.84 -5.69
CA ALA A 281 -7.30 -14.09 -4.45
C ALA A 281 -7.38 -12.58 -4.73
N LEU A 282 -8.40 -11.93 -4.18
CA LEU A 282 -8.57 -10.48 -4.23
C LEU A 282 -8.16 -9.88 -2.88
N PHE A 283 -6.89 -9.52 -2.78
CA PHE A 283 -6.32 -8.92 -1.58
C PHE A 283 -6.64 -7.42 -1.49
N ASN A 284 -6.78 -6.92 -0.27
CA ASN A 284 -6.78 -5.49 0.03
C ASN A 284 -5.37 -5.00 0.42
N GLU A 285 -5.19 -3.68 0.49
CA GLU A 285 -3.88 -3.06 0.76
C GLU A 285 -3.26 -3.47 2.10
N LYS A 286 -4.03 -3.99 3.06
CA LYS A 286 -3.51 -4.39 4.38
C LYS A 286 -2.47 -5.51 4.30
N VAL A 287 -2.46 -6.29 3.21
CA VAL A 287 -1.44 -7.32 2.98
C VAL A 287 -0.02 -6.72 2.92
N LEU A 288 0.10 -5.45 2.51
CA LEU A 288 1.39 -4.73 2.47
C LEU A 288 1.92 -4.35 3.86
N ASN A 289 1.14 -4.52 4.93
CA ASN A 289 1.60 -4.29 6.30
C ASN A 289 2.44 -5.47 6.85
N ILE A 290 2.59 -6.55 6.08
CA ILE A 290 3.38 -7.73 6.46
C ILE A 290 4.88 -7.40 6.31
N THR A 291 5.53 -7.10 7.43
CA THR A 291 6.97 -6.77 7.50
C THR A 291 7.86 -7.99 7.69
N GLU A 292 7.30 -9.15 8.02
CA GLU A 292 7.99 -10.43 8.16
C GLU A 292 7.11 -11.53 7.58
N GLY A 293 7.73 -12.54 6.95
CA GLY A 293 6.98 -13.66 6.39
C GLY A 293 6.14 -14.36 7.46
N THR A 294 4.88 -14.65 7.16
CA THR A 294 3.91 -15.18 8.13
C THR A 294 3.06 -16.30 7.53
N LYS A 295 2.35 -17.02 8.40
CA LYS A 295 1.37 -18.04 8.03
C LYS A 295 0.00 -17.62 8.53
N VAL A 296 -0.99 -17.61 7.64
CA VAL A 296 -2.36 -17.25 7.98
C VAL A 296 -3.33 -18.34 7.61
N SER A 297 -4.43 -18.41 8.37
CA SER A 297 -5.55 -19.29 8.06
C SER A 297 -6.34 -18.71 6.88
N SER A 298 -6.71 -19.58 5.96
CA SER A 298 -7.50 -19.28 4.78
C SER A 298 -8.66 -20.27 4.66
N GLU A 299 -9.76 -19.80 4.07
CA GLU A 299 -10.95 -20.59 3.80
C GLU A 299 -11.03 -20.83 2.30
N LEU A 300 -11.11 -22.11 1.92
CA LEU A 300 -11.43 -22.55 0.57
C LEU A 300 -12.85 -23.12 0.59
N SER A 301 -13.79 -22.40 0.00
CA SER A 301 -15.18 -22.85 -0.15
C SER A 301 -15.43 -23.39 -1.54
N ILE A 302 -16.11 -24.52 -1.63
CA ILE A 302 -16.46 -25.17 -2.88
C ILE A 302 -17.98 -25.33 -2.90
N GLU A 303 -18.61 -24.63 -3.82
CA GLU A 303 -20.05 -24.64 -4.08
C GLU A 303 -20.31 -25.38 -5.39
N TYR A 304 -21.36 -26.18 -5.46
CA TYR A 304 -21.73 -26.92 -6.68
C TYR A 304 -23.17 -27.40 -6.62
N ASP A 305 -23.71 -27.72 -7.79
CA ASP A 305 -25.04 -28.31 -7.92
C ASP A 305 -24.92 -29.82 -8.10
N PHE A 306 -25.65 -30.57 -7.29
CA PHE A 306 -25.82 -32.00 -7.44
C PHE A 306 -27.31 -32.34 -7.45
N LYS A 307 -27.80 -32.80 -8.60
CA LYS A 307 -29.25 -32.88 -8.90
C LYS A 307 -29.89 -31.50 -8.73
N ASP A 308 -30.99 -31.38 -7.99
CA ASP A 308 -31.73 -30.13 -7.75
C ASP A 308 -31.28 -29.40 -6.47
N ASN A 309 -30.21 -29.87 -5.82
CA ASN A 309 -29.71 -29.29 -4.57
C ASN A 309 -28.39 -28.55 -4.80
N HIS A 310 -28.32 -27.33 -4.27
CA HIS A 310 -27.07 -26.58 -4.14
C HIS A 310 -26.32 -27.05 -2.89
N LYS A 311 -25.05 -27.40 -3.04
CA LYS A 311 -24.20 -27.89 -1.94
C LYS A 311 -22.97 -27.02 -1.77
N LYS A 312 -22.54 -26.84 -0.52
CA LYS A 312 -21.35 -26.07 -0.14
C LYS A 312 -20.46 -26.86 0.81
N LYS A 313 -19.15 -26.77 0.60
CA LYS A 313 -18.14 -27.30 1.53
C LYS A 313 -17.04 -26.28 1.75
N THR A 314 -16.80 -25.90 3.00
CA THR A 314 -15.68 -25.02 3.36
C THR A 314 -14.56 -25.83 4.02
N LEU A 315 -13.35 -25.57 3.59
CA LEU A 315 -12.13 -26.18 4.09
C LEU A 315 -11.21 -25.09 4.63
N ILE A 316 -10.67 -25.30 5.82
CA ILE A 316 -9.68 -24.39 6.40
C ILE A 316 -8.30 -24.93 6.05
N THR A 317 -7.45 -24.05 5.54
CA THR A 317 -6.08 -24.36 5.17
C THR A 317 -5.15 -23.22 5.56
N THR A 318 -3.85 -23.49 5.62
CA THR A 318 -2.84 -22.51 6.02
C THR A 318 -2.03 -22.11 4.81
N VAL A 319 -1.86 -20.80 4.63
CA VAL A 319 -1.06 -20.22 3.54
C VAL A 319 0.09 -19.40 4.08
N SER A 320 1.23 -19.48 3.40
CA SER A 320 2.40 -18.67 3.68
C SER A 320 2.36 -17.39 2.84
N ILE A 321 2.54 -16.25 3.50
CA ILE A 321 2.65 -14.94 2.86
C ILE A 321 4.04 -14.41 3.17
N ALA A 322 4.76 -13.98 2.13
CA ALA A 322 6.11 -13.45 2.26
C ALA A 322 6.10 -12.02 2.83
N ASN A 323 7.29 -11.50 3.08
CA ASN A 323 7.51 -10.10 3.41
C ASN A 323 7.00 -9.20 2.26
N ARG A 324 6.46 -8.01 2.57
CA ARG A 324 6.04 -7.02 1.56
C ARG A 324 7.13 -6.61 0.56
N ASN A 325 8.40 -6.70 0.97
CA ASN A 325 9.57 -6.40 0.16
C ASN A 325 10.09 -7.63 -0.61
N ALA A 326 9.53 -8.82 -0.37
CA ALA A 326 9.98 -10.03 -1.03
C ALA A 326 9.48 -10.11 -2.48
N SER A 327 10.36 -10.55 -3.38
CA SER A 327 10.06 -10.86 -4.78
C SER A 327 10.84 -12.08 -5.24
N ILE A 328 10.55 -12.56 -6.45
CA ILE A 328 11.34 -13.56 -7.19
C ILE A 328 11.62 -13.02 -8.59
N TRP A 329 12.57 -13.65 -9.29
CA TRP A 329 13.04 -13.23 -10.63
C TRP A 329 12.65 -14.23 -11.74
N ASP A 330 11.47 -14.85 -11.63
CA ASP A 330 10.89 -15.65 -12.71
C ASP A 330 10.48 -14.79 -13.93
N ASP A 331 10.19 -13.52 -13.68
CA ASP A 331 9.94 -12.45 -14.65
C ASP A 331 10.59 -11.14 -14.17
N ASP A 332 11.59 -10.65 -14.93
CA ASP A 332 12.33 -9.42 -14.62
C ASP A 332 11.43 -8.18 -14.44
N ARG A 333 10.22 -8.19 -15.02
CA ARG A 333 9.26 -7.07 -14.92
C ARG A 333 8.67 -6.91 -13.53
N ARG A 334 8.81 -7.90 -12.64
CA ARG A 334 8.30 -7.85 -11.27
C ARG A 334 8.83 -6.67 -10.46
N ALA A 335 10.08 -6.25 -10.71
CA ALA A 335 10.65 -5.05 -10.08
C ALA A 335 9.82 -3.78 -10.37
N ALA A 336 9.08 -3.74 -11.48
CA ALA A 336 8.23 -2.59 -11.82
C ALA A 336 7.09 -2.35 -10.82
N ALA A 337 6.66 -3.37 -10.07
CA ALA A 337 5.63 -3.20 -9.03
C ALA A 337 6.11 -2.29 -7.88
N PHE A 338 7.42 -2.22 -7.64
CA PHE A 338 8.03 -1.34 -6.64
C PHE A 338 8.24 0.09 -7.17
N ILE A 339 8.25 0.28 -8.49
CA ILE A 339 8.44 1.59 -9.12
C ILE A 339 7.15 2.38 -8.98
N THR A 340 7.13 3.38 -8.10
CA THR A 340 5.94 4.20 -7.84
C THR A 340 6.24 5.68 -7.97
N ALA A 341 5.59 6.32 -8.94
CA ALA A 341 5.68 7.76 -9.16
C ALA A 341 4.77 8.58 -8.22
N ARG A 342 3.99 7.92 -7.35
CA ARG A 342 2.95 8.56 -6.52
C ARG A 342 3.34 8.71 -5.06
N ASP A 343 4.49 8.17 -4.64
CA ASP A 343 4.95 8.36 -3.27
C ASP A 343 5.21 9.86 -2.97
N PRO A 344 4.73 10.41 -1.84
CA PRO A 344 4.86 11.83 -1.53
C PRO A 344 6.31 12.35 -1.49
N VAL A 345 7.26 11.53 -1.05
CA VAL A 345 8.69 11.90 -0.96
C VAL A 345 9.30 11.93 -2.35
N VAL A 346 9.00 10.91 -3.17
CA VAL A 346 9.40 10.82 -4.57
C VAL A 346 8.87 12.02 -5.35
N LEU A 347 7.57 12.35 -5.21
CA LEU A 347 6.95 13.50 -5.85
C LEU A 347 7.58 14.82 -5.42
N LYS A 348 7.85 14.99 -4.12
CA LYS A 348 8.46 16.22 -3.59
C LYS A 348 9.86 16.43 -4.15
N LEU A 349 10.71 15.40 -4.13
CA LEU A 349 12.06 15.48 -4.67
C LEU A 349 12.01 15.75 -6.19
N SER A 350 11.22 14.98 -6.93
CA SER A 350 11.06 15.10 -8.39
C SER A 350 10.61 16.50 -8.82
N LYS A 351 9.60 17.08 -8.14
CA LYS A 351 9.13 18.44 -8.41
C LYS A 351 10.19 19.51 -8.11
N ASN A 352 10.95 19.34 -7.03
CA ASN A 352 12.05 20.27 -6.71
C ASN A 352 13.13 20.25 -7.80
N LEU A 353 13.50 19.06 -8.29
CA LEU A 353 14.49 18.91 -9.37
C LEU A 353 13.97 19.48 -10.69
N ALA A 354 12.71 19.24 -11.03
CA ALA A 354 12.08 19.85 -12.20
C ALA A 354 12.06 21.39 -12.12
N GLY A 355 11.98 21.96 -10.91
CA GLY A 355 12.15 23.40 -10.66
C GLY A 355 13.52 23.91 -11.08
N ILE A 356 14.61 23.22 -10.70
CA ILE A 356 15.98 23.57 -11.12
C ILE A 356 16.08 23.58 -12.65
N ILE A 357 15.57 22.55 -13.32
CA ILE A 357 15.71 22.41 -14.78
C ILE A 357 14.97 23.53 -15.53
N ARG A 358 13.86 24.05 -14.99
CA ARG A 358 13.16 25.19 -15.61
C ARG A 358 14.00 26.46 -15.61
N GLU A 359 14.79 26.67 -14.56
CA GLU A 359 15.70 27.82 -14.41
C GLU A 359 17.02 27.66 -15.16
N GLU A 360 17.34 26.46 -15.63
CA GLU A 360 18.61 26.18 -16.32
C GLU A 360 18.66 26.84 -17.69
N GLN A 361 19.74 27.60 -17.93
CA GLN A 361 19.96 28.32 -19.18
C GLN A 361 20.54 27.38 -20.25
N ASN A 362 21.33 26.38 -19.84
CA ASN A 362 21.94 25.43 -20.75
C ASN A 362 20.96 24.32 -21.16
N ARG A 363 20.21 24.56 -22.25
CA ARG A 363 19.24 23.60 -22.82
C ARG A 363 19.77 22.83 -24.03
N VAL A 364 21.10 22.74 -24.17
CA VAL A 364 21.75 22.02 -25.27
C VAL A 364 21.30 20.56 -25.27
N PHE A 365 21.18 19.98 -24.08
CA PHE A 365 20.57 18.69 -23.89
C PHE A 365 19.09 18.85 -23.56
N GLY A 366 18.25 17.97 -24.09
CA GLY A 366 16.81 17.98 -23.83
C GLY A 366 16.48 17.85 -22.34
N LYS A 367 15.26 18.28 -21.97
CA LYS A 367 14.76 18.27 -20.57
C LYS A 367 14.99 16.94 -19.86
N ASN A 368 14.78 15.82 -20.54
CA ASN A 368 14.83 14.49 -19.94
C ASN A 368 16.26 14.09 -19.53
N LEU A 369 17.28 14.41 -20.34
CA LEU A 369 18.67 14.19 -19.98
C LEU A 369 19.06 15.03 -18.76
N MET A 370 18.66 16.30 -18.76
CA MET A 370 18.94 17.20 -17.65
C MET A 370 18.28 16.73 -16.36
N LEU A 371 17.04 16.22 -16.43
CA LEU A 371 16.37 15.63 -15.28
C LEU A 371 17.11 14.39 -14.76
N LEU A 372 17.56 13.48 -15.62
CA LEU A 372 18.36 12.32 -15.20
C LEU A 372 19.67 12.75 -14.52
N ALA A 373 20.39 13.73 -15.09
CA ALA A 373 21.59 14.26 -14.48
C ALA A 373 21.31 14.96 -13.14
N ALA A 374 20.19 15.67 -13.01
CA ALA A 374 19.77 16.28 -11.75
C ALA A 374 19.38 15.26 -10.69
N VAL A 375 18.66 14.18 -11.07
CA VAL A 375 18.37 13.04 -10.18
C VAL A 375 19.67 12.42 -9.68
N HIS A 376 20.60 12.12 -10.58
CA HIS A 376 21.90 11.54 -10.24
C HIS A 376 22.68 12.41 -9.24
N ASN A 377 22.83 13.70 -9.54
CA ASN A 377 23.52 14.65 -8.66
C ASN A 377 22.77 14.84 -7.33
N ALA A 378 21.44 14.80 -7.34
CA ALA A 378 20.66 14.89 -6.11
C ALA A 378 20.93 13.69 -5.19
N LEU A 379 20.95 12.47 -5.72
CA LEU A 379 21.21 11.26 -4.95
C LEU A 379 22.67 11.21 -4.45
N SER A 380 23.63 11.64 -5.25
CA SER A 380 25.03 11.80 -4.81
C SER A 380 25.15 12.77 -3.64
N ILE A 381 24.61 13.99 -3.78
CA ILE A 381 24.62 15.02 -2.73
C ILE A 381 23.82 14.61 -1.50
N TYR A 382 22.79 13.79 -1.69
CA TYR A 382 22.00 13.26 -0.60
C TYR A 382 22.77 12.25 0.27
N GLY A 383 23.82 11.66 -0.30
CA GLY A 383 24.65 10.65 0.32
C GLY A 383 24.13 9.23 0.11
N THR A 384 23.36 8.98 -0.95
CA THR A 384 22.94 7.62 -1.31
C THR A 384 24.16 6.81 -1.73
N THR A 385 24.27 5.57 -1.24
CA THR A 385 25.39 4.66 -1.54
C THR A 385 24.89 3.37 -2.18
N TYR A 386 25.73 2.81 -3.05
CA TYR A 386 25.56 1.44 -3.52
C TYR A 386 26.11 0.48 -2.47
N VAL A 387 25.29 -0.46 -2.04
CA VAL A 387 25.66 -1.51 -1.09
C VAL A 387 25.21 -2.84 -1.68
N ILE A 388 26.14 -3.77 -1.85
CA ILE A 388 25.82 -5.13 -2.28
C ILE A 388 25.17 -5.84 -1.09
N ASP A 389 23.99 -6.41 -1.27
CA ASP A 389 23.40 -7.28 -0.24
C ASP A 389 24.26 -8.56 -0.09
N PRO A 390 24.85 -8.82 1.10
CA PRO A 390 25.64 -10.04 1.33
C PRO A 390 24.80 -11.33 1.32
N ASN A 391 23.48 -11.26 1.46
CA ASN A 391 22.56 -12.41 1.47
C ASN A 391 21.93 -12.68 0.09
N THR A 392 21.85 -11.67 -0.79
CA THR A 392 21.27 -11.75 -2.14
C THR A 392 22.12 -11.02 -3.20
N PRO A 393 23.36 -11.48 -3.50
CA PRO A 393 24.06 -10.96 -4.67
C PRO A 393 23.26 -11.33 -5.92
N TYR A 394 22.70 -10.34 -6.63
CA TYR A 394 21.93 -10.52 -7.87
C TYR A 394 22.61 -11.48 -8.86
N LYS A 395 23.95 -11.50 -8.87
CA LYS A 395 24.83 -12.39 -9.64
C LYS A 395 24.61 -13.89 -9.38
N ASP A 396 24.21 -14.28 -8.17
CA ASP A 396 24.03 -15.69 -7.76
C ASP A 396 22.55 -16.13 -7.84
N PHE A 397 21.61 -15.18 -7.86
CA PHE A 397 20.16 -15.45 -7.83
C PHE A 397 19.50 -15.42 -9.22
N HIS A 398 20.10 -14.75 -10.20
CA HIS A 398 19.61 -14.79 -11.60
C HIS A 398 19.60 -16.22 -12.20
N GLU A 399 20.48 -17.09 -11.71
CA GLU A 399 20.50 -18.51 -12.12
C GLU A 399 19.44 -19.35 -11.36
N LYS A 400 18.91 -18.85 -10.24
CA LYS A 400 17.92 -19.52 -9.39
C LYS A 400 16.61 -18.71 -9.35
N LYS A 401 15.84 -18.77 -10.43
CA LYS A 401 14.57 -18.03 -10.61
C LYS A 401 13.53 -18.14 -9.48
N GLU A 402 13.60 -19.17 -8.63
CA GLU A 402 12.69 -19.39 -7.50
C GLU A 402 13.19 -18.82 -6.17
N ALA A 403 14.41 -18.28 -6.14
CA ALA A 403 15.00 -17.77 -4.92
C ALA A 403 14.44 -16.37 -4.59
N VAL A 404 14.08 -16.18 -3.33
CA VAL A 404 13.42 -14.96 -2.85
C VAL A 404 14.45 -13.88 -2.63
N ASP A 405 14.19 -12.71 -3.19
CA ASP A 405 14.99 -11.50 -3.08
C ASP A 405 14.23 -10.40 -2.33
N PHE A 406 14.95 -9.44 -1.75
CA PHE A 406 14.38 -8.34 -0.98
C PHE A 406 14.59 -7.01 -1.70
N LEU A 407 13.52 -6.47 -2.29
CA LEU A 407 13.54 -5.23 -3.04
C LEU A 407 12.98 -4.09 -2.18
N GLN A 408 13.63 -2.94 -2.18
CA GLN A 408 13.19 -1.74 -1.48
C GLN A 408 12.22 -0.90 -2.30
N PHE A 409 11.20 -0.35 -1.65
CA PHE A 409 10.44 0.75 -2.22
C PHE A 409 11.31 2.00 -2.31
N PRO A 410 11.06 2.93 -3.26
CA PRO A 410 11.89 4.13 -3.44
C PRO A 410 11.99 4.99 -2.16
N ARG A 411 10.94 4.99 -1.33
CA ARG A 411 10.96 5.69 -0.04
C ARG A 411 11.94 5.07 0.95
N GLN A 412 12.06 3.73 0.99
CA GLN A 412 13.00 3.03 1.86
C GLN A 412 14.44 3.28 1.43
N THR A 413 14.74 3.25 0.12
CA THR A 413 16.08 3.56 -0.39
C THR A 413 16.51 4.99 -0.05
N LEU A 414 15.57 5.95 -0.05
CA LEU A 414 15.81 7.31 0.42
C LEU A 414 16.01 7.38 1.94
N GLU A 415 15.23 6.62 2.71
CA GLU A 415 15.33 6.57 4.17
C GLU A 415 16.66 5.97 4.64
N TYR A 416 17.06 4.84 4.06
CA TYR A 416 18.31 4.13 4.39
C TYR A 416 19.54 4.78 3.74
N LYS A 417 19.34 5.56 2.68
CA LYS A 417 20.41 6.13 1.83
C LYS A 417 21.35 5.06 1.28
N ALA A 418 20.85 3.85 1.09
CA ALA A 418 21.61 2.72 0.58
C ALA A 418 20.69 1.77 -0.17
N GLY A 419 21.21 1.14 -1.22
CA GLY A 419 20.52 0.10 -1.98
C GLY A 419 21.48 -0.59 -2.94
N ASP A 420 21.09 -1.77 -3.42
CA ASP A 420 21.80 -2.50 -4.46
C ASP A 420 21.36 -2.06 -5.87
N CYS A 421 21.64 -2.88 -6.89
CA CYS A 421 21.38 -2.52 -8.28
C CYS A 421 19.89 -2.35 -8.59
N ASP A 422 19.03 -3.20 -8.03
CA ASP A 422 17.58 -3.19 -8.21
C ASP A 422 16.92 -2.09 -7.38
N ASP A 423 17.30 -1.92 -6.13
CA ASP A 423 16.82 -0.83 -5.28
C ASP A 423 17.06 0.53 -5.92
N LEU A 424 18.28 0.74 -6.43
CA LEU A 424 18.65 1.98 -7.10
C LEU A 424 17.93 2.11 -8.45
N SER A 425 17.76 1.03 -9.20
CA SER A 425 16.98 1.05 -10.44
C SER A 425 15.53 1.46 -10.21
N ILE A 426 14.93 0.97 -9.11
CA ILE A 426 13.58 1.32 -8.67
C ILE A 426 13.52 2.81 -8.27
N LEU A 427 14.49 3.29 -7.49
CA LEU A 427 14.54 4.68 -7.05
C LEU A 427 14.70 5.66 -8.22
N TYR A 428 15.68 5.43 -9.10
CA TYR A 428 15.89 6.29 -10.28
C TYR A 428 14.65 6.30 -11.17
N SER A 429 14.09 5.13 -11.48
CA SER A 429 12.89 5.03 -12.30
C SER A 429 11.71 5.78 -11.67
N SER A 430 11.50 5.63 -10.36
CA SER A 430 10.40 6.29 -9.65
C SER A 430 10.51 7.82 -9.71
N LEU A 431 11.71 8.38 -9.53
CA LEU A 431 11.96 9.83 -9.60
C LEU A 431 11.79 10.41 -11.02
N LEU A 432 12.21 9.65 -12.02
CA LEU A 432 12.10 10.03 -13.43
C LEU A 432 10.65 9.96 -13.93
N GLU A 433 9.95 8.86 -13.65
CA GLU A 433 8.54 8.68 -14.00
C GLU A 433 7.66 9.73 -13.30
N ALA A 434 7.95 10.06 -12.03
CA ALA A 434 7.29 11.17 -11.32
C ALA A 434 7.54 12.56 -11.96
N SER A 435 8.61 12.70 -12.75
CA SER A 435 8.95 13.89 -13.54
C SER A 435 8.50 13.80 -15.00
N SER A 436 7.70 12.79 -15.35
CA SER A 436 7.23 12.49 -16.71
C SER A 436 8.35 12.15 -17.70
N VAL A 437 9.44 11.55 -17.21
CA VAL A 437 10.49 10.94 -18.05
C VAL A 437 10.28 9.44 -18.03
N SER A 438 9.86 8.88 -19.17
CA SER A 438 9.66 7.44 -19.29
C SER A 438 10.98 6.70 -19.10
N THR A 439 10.96 5.60 -18.35
CA THR A 439 12.12 4.75 -18.13
C THR A 439 11.88 3.31 -18.60
N ALA A 440 12.97 2.56 -18.71
CA ALA A 440 12.98 1.14 -18.95
C ALA A 440 13.97 0.47 -18.00
N LEU A 441 13.61 -0.71 -17.49
CA LEU A 441 14.56 -1.60 -16.82
C LEU A 441 15.39 -2.33 -17.86
N ILE A 442 16.70 -2.36 -17.66
CA ILE A 442 17.64 -3.16 -18.44
C ILE A 442 18.17 -4.26 -17.53
N THR A 443 18.02 -5.51 -17.94
CA THR A 443 18.60 -6.66 -17.25
C THR A 443 19.67 -7.30 -18.11
N VAL A 444 20.80 -7.64 -17.50
CA VAL A 444 21.88 -8.41 -18.08
C VAL A 444 22.32 -9.48 -17.06
N PRO A 445 23.09 -10.51 -17.43
CA PRO A 445 23.48 -11.55 -16.49
C PRO A 445 24.17 -10.95 -15.26
N GLY A 446 23.52 -11.10 -14.11
CA GLY A 446 24.05 -10.64 -12.83
C GLY A 446 23.99 -9.12 -12.60
N HIS A 447 23.23 -8.35 -13.39
CA HIS A 447 23.04 -6.92 -13.13
C HIS A 447 21.72 -6.34 -13.68
N ILE A 448 21.17 -5.34 -13.00
CA ILE A 448 20.00 -4.54 -13.43
C ILE A 448 20.29 -3.05 -13.31
N TYR A 449 19.88 -2.29 -14.31
CA TYR A 449 20.01 -0.83 -14.35
C TYR A 449 18.89 -0.24 -15.21
N ILE A 450 18.96 1.06 -15.54
CA ILE A 450 17.86 1.74 -16.24
C ILE A 450 18.28 2.31 -17.60
N ALA A 451 17.28 2.58 -18.43
CA ALA A 451 17.36 3.53 -19.53
C ALA A 451 16.29 4.60 -19.39
N ALA A 452 16.63 5.85 -19.74
CA ALA A 452 15.69 6.98 -19.74
C ALA A 452 15.38 7.44 -21.17
N ASP A 453 14.11 7.64 -21.50
CA ASP A 453 13.69 8.20 -22.79
C ASP A 453 14.12 9.67 -22.87
N LEU A 454 14.90 10.01 -23.90
CA LEU A 454 15.37 11.38 -24.09
C LEU A 454 14.30 12.31 -24.68
N GLY A 455 13.17 11.76 -25.14
CA GLY A 455 12.10 12.54 -25.76
C GLY A 455 12.47 13.10 -27.14
N ILE A 456 13.43 12.48 -27.82
CA ILE A 456 13.94 12.89 -29.13
C ILE A 456 13.92 11.73 -30.12
N THR A 457 13.88 12.08 -31.40
CA THR A 457 13.99 11.14 -32.52
C THR A 457 15.45 10.78 -32.82
N PRO A 458 15.72 9.65 -33.50
CA PRO A 458 17.06 9.30 -33.95
C PRO A 458 17.72 10.36 -34.84
N LYS A 459 16.91 11.14 -35.59
CA LYS A 459 17.41 12.26 -36.40
C LYS A 459 17.94 13.38 -35.50
N GLN A 460 17.14 13.83 -34.54
CA GLN A 460 17.56 14.86 -33.58
C GLN A 460 18.77 14.42 -32.74
N ALA A 461 18.87 13.13 -32.40
CA ALA A 461 20.02 12.61 -31.66
C ALA A 461 21.35 12.77 -32.43
N LYS A 462 21.35 12.61 -33.75
CA LYS A 462 22.55 12.84 -34.59
C LYS A 462 22.98 14.32 -34.63
N ASP A 463 22.04 15.24 -34.41
CA ASP A 463 22.33 16.67 -34.38
C ASP A 463 22.89 17.10 -33.01
N ILE A 464 22.45 16.46 -31.93
CA ILE A 464 22.82 16.79 -30.54
C ILE A 464 24.12 16.09 -30.12
N PHE A 465 24.21 14.78 -30.33
CA PHE A 465 25.28 13.93 -29.81
C PHE A 465 26.37 13.68 -30.84
N TYR A 466 27.62 13.67 -30.40
CA TYR A 466 28.73 13.36 -31.30
C TYR A 466 28.73 11.89 -31.73
N ASN A 467 28.42 11.00 -30.79
CA ASN A 467 28.37 9.56 -30.98
C ASN A 467 27.03 9.02 -30.49
N THR A 468 26.27 8.38 -31.39
CA THR A 468 25.00 7.76 -31.04
C THR A 468 25.14 6.30 -30.58
N ASN A 469 26.35 5.72 -30.59
CA ASN A 469 26.58 4.34 -30.14
C ASN A 469 26.41 4.16 -28.62
N ASP A 470 26.44 5.28 -27.88
CA ASP A 470 26.21 5.30 -26.44
C ASP A 470 24.72 5.46 -26.08
N LEU A 471 23.83 5.36 -27.09
CA LEU A 471 22.38 5.50 -26.99
C LEU A 471 21.67 4.25 -27.51
N ILE A 472 20.47 4.01 -27.01
CA ILE A 472 19.61 2.90 -27.44
C ILE A 472 18.50 3.48 -28.33
N ILE A 473 18.42 3.01 -29.57
CA ILE A 473 17.36 3.40 -30.50
C ILE A 473 16.34 2.26 -30.59
N ARG A 474 15.10 2.51 -30.15
CA ARG A 474 13.99 1.55 -30.24
C ARG A 474 12.68 2.28 -30.49
N ASN A 475 11.84 1.73 -31.38
CA ASN A 475 10.50 2.26 -31.69
C ASN A 475 10.49 3.77 -32.04
N ASN A 476 11.47 4.22 -32.84
CA ASN A 476 11.69 5.63 -33.20
C ASN A 476 11.91 6.58 -32.01
N ARG A 477 12.30 6.03 -30.85
CA ARG A 477 12.70 6.77 -29.65
C ARG A 477 14.17 6.52 -29.32
N VAL A 478 14.78 7.47 -28.64
CA VAL A 478 16.18 7.43 -28.23
C VAL A 478 16.24 7.39 -26.72
N TRP A 479 16.86 6.35 -26.20
CA TRP A 479 17.00 6.10 -24.77
C TRP A 479 18.46 6.18 -24.36
N LEU A 480 18.71 6.73 -23.17
CA LEU A 480 20.03 6.81 -22.57
C LEU A 480 20.18 5.71 -21.52
N PRO A 481 21.00 4.67 -21.74
CA PRO A 481 21.31 3.66 -20.73
C PRO A 481 22.17 4.26 -19.62
N PHE A 482 21.82 4.01 -18.36
CA PHE A 482 22.42 4.68 -17.22
C PHE A 482 22.73 3.71 -16.09
N GLU A 483 24.01 3.61 -15.72
CA GLU A 483 24.48 2.76 -14.63
C GLU A 483 24.17 3.39 -13.27
N VAL A 484 23.16 2.86 -12.58
CA VAL A 484 22.63 3.44 -11.34
C VAL A 484 23.52 3.21 -10.12
N THR A 485 24.38 2.19 -10.14
CA THR A 485 25.27 1.86 -9.01
C THR A 485 26.42 2.86 -8.85
N MET A 486 26.74 3.62 -9.90
CA MET A 486 27.83 4.60 -9.92
C MET A 486 27.43 5.95 -9.32
N ILE A 487 26.68 5.98 -8.22
CA ILE A 487 26.07 7.19 -7.64
C ILE A 487 27.09 8.30 -7.35
N GLN A 488 28.28 7.94 -6.88
CA GLN A 488 29.33 8.91 -6.51
C GLN A 488 30.27 9.27 -7.67
N ALA A 489 30.07 8.67 -8.85
CA ALA A 489 30.82 9.03 -10.05
C ALA A 489 30.16 10.22 -10.75
N PRO A 490 30.88 10.93 -11.65
CA PRO A 490 30.25 11.92 -12.53
C PRO A 490 29.22 11.27 -13.47
N PHE A 491 28.17 12.02 -13.83
CA PHE A 491 27.08 11.54 -14.69
C PHE A 491 27.58 10.89 -15.99
N SER A 492 28.56 11.51 -16.64
CA SER A 492 29.14 11.02 -17.89
C SER A 492 29.75 9.62 -17.77
N LYS A 493 30.28 9.27 -16.58
CA LYS A 493 30.88 7.96 -16.33
C LYS A 493 29.80 6.90 -16.20
N ALA A 494 28.76 7.18 -15.42
CA ALA A 494 27.61 6.29 -15.25
C ALA A 494 26.86 6.04 -16.58
N TRP A 495 26.68 7.06 -17.40
CA TRP A 495 26.12 6.91 -18.75
C TRP A 495 26.99 6.00 -19.62
N LYS A 496 28.30 6.29 -19.73
CA LYS A 496 29.22 5.48 -20.55
C LYS A 496 29.27 4.02 -20.12
N GLU A 497 29.21 3.77 -18.82
CA GLU A 497 29.22 2.42 -18.29
C GLU A 497 27.92 1.67 -18.63
N GLY A 498 26.76 2.31 -18.49
CA GLY A 498 25.48 1.73 -18.91
C GLY A 498 25.44 1.40 -20.41
N ALA A 499 26.01 2.28 -21.24
CA ALA A 499 26.18 2.05 -22.68
C ALA A 499 27.15 0.89 -22.98
N ARG A 500 28.26 0.79 -22.22
CA ARG A 500 29.25 -0.28 -22.34
C ARG A 500 28.62 -1.64 -22.04
N GLU A 501 27.89 -1.77 -20.95
CA GLU A 501 27.20 -3.02 -20.56
C GLU A 501 26.12 -3.39 -21.58
N TRP A 502 25.34 -2.43 -22.07
CA TRP A 502 24.35 -2.65 -23.13
C TRP A 502 25.02 -3.22 -24.39
N ASN A 503 26.05 -2.55 -24.90
CA ASN A 503 26.74 -2.94 -26.13
C ASN A 503 27.48 -4.28 -26.00
N LYS A 504 27.95 -4.62 -24.80
CA LYS A 504 28.60 -5.91 -24.50
C LYS A 504 27.63 -7.09 -24.61
N TYR A 505 26.41 -6.96 -24.05
CA TYR A 505 25.47 -8.08 -23.98
C TYR A 505 24.45 -8.11 -25.12
N LEU A 506 24.23 -7.00 -25.82
CA LEU A 506 23.32 -6.92 -26.97
C LEU A 506 23.62 -7.98 -28.06
N PRO A 507 24.86 -8.15 -28.56
CA PRO A 507 25.14 -9.16 -29.59
C PRO A 507 24.98 -10.59 -29.07
N LEU A 508 25.07 -10.80 -27.75
CA LEU A 508 24.89 -12.09 -27.09
C LEU A 508 23.41 -12.45 -26.89
N LYS A 509 22.47 -11.54 -27.20
CA LYS A 509 21.03 -11.68 -26.91
C LYS A 509 20.74 -11.97 -25.43
N LYS A 510 21.60 -11.47 -24.53
CA LYS A 510 21.47 -11.59 -23.07
C LYS A 510 21.06 -10.27 -22.41
N VAL A 511 20.23 -9.49 -23.11
CA VAL A 511 19.75 -8.18 -22.63
C VAL A 511 18.24 -8.17 -22.60
N GLY A 512 17.66 -7.96 -21.42
CA GLY A 512 16.28 -7.56 -21.24
C GLY A 512 16.14 -6.05 -21.39
N PHE A 513 15.04 -5.60 -22.00
CA PHE A 513 14.69 -4.18 -22.08
C PHE A 513 13.18 -4.06 -21.89
N TYR A 514 12.79 -3.55 -20.73
CA TYR A 514 11.41 -3.53 -20.28
C TYR A 514 11.00 -2.09 -19.96
N PRO A 515 10.33 -1.38 -20.90
CA PRO A 515 9.73 -0.09 -20.60
C PRO A 515 8.82 -0.21 -19.37
N VAL A 516 9.01 0.68 -18.38
CA VAL A 516 8.28 0.60 -17.10
C VAL A 516 6.78 0.71 -17.32
N ALA A 517 6.33 1.54 -18.27
CA ALA A 517 4.93 1.63 -18.64
C ALA A 517 4.32 0.32 -19.16
N ASP A 518 5.09 -0.49 -19.90
CA ASP A 518 4.65 -1.80 -20.38
C ASP A 518 4.70 -2.84 -19.25
N ALA A 519 5.71 -2.76 -18.39
CA ALA A 519 5.83 -3.61 -17.21
C ALA A 519 4.68 -3.38 -16.21
N TRP A 520 4.26 -2.13 -15.99
CA TRP A 520 3.11 -1.78 -15.14
C TRP A 520 1.77 -2.32 -15.62
N ARG A 521 1.63 -2.65 -16.91
CA ARG A 521 0.42 -3.32 -17.42
C ARG A 521 0.32 -4.77 -16.97
N VAL A 522 1.44 -5.37 -16.57
CA VAL A 522 1.51 -6.74 -16.07
C VAL A 522 1.61 -6.74 -14.54
N PHE A 523 2.55 -5.96 -14.01
CA PHE A 523 2.79 -5.81 -12.58
C PHE A 523 2.52 -4.37 -12.17
N GLU A 524 1.27 -4.12 -11.74
CA GLU A 524 0.85 -2.78 -11.34
C GLU A 524 1.72 -2.19 -10.23
N PRO A 525 2.00 -0.88 -10.26
CA PRO A 525 2.76 -0.21 -9.21
C PRO A 525 1.99 -0.17 -7.90
N VAL A 526 2.74 -0.34 -6.82
CA VAL A 526 2.23 -0.32 -5.45
C VAL A 526 2.99 0.72 -4.63
N GLY A 527 2.26 1.47 -3.79
CA GLY A 527 2.84 2.42 -2.85
C GLY A 527 3.12 1.75 -1.50
N LEU A 528 4.18 2.18 -0.81
CA LEU A 528 4.47 1.73 0.54
C LEU A 528 3.50 2.39 1.55
N PRO A 529 2.69 1.61 2.30
CA PRO A 529 1.81 2.17 3.33
C PRO A 529 2.57 2.87 4.46
N GLY A 530 1.91 3.77 5.19
CA GLY A 530 2.47 4.48 6.34
C GLY A 530 2.99 5.89 6.04
N SER A 531 3.42 6.59 7.10
CA SER A 531 3.88 7.99 7.02
C SER A 531 5.32 8.09 6.52
N SER A 532 5.61 9.19 5.82
CA SER A 532 6.95 9.57 5.37
C SER A 532 7.65 10.58 6.30
N SER A 533 7.25 10.63 7.57
CA SER A 533 7.78 11.58 8.55
C SER A 533 9.28 11.33 8.79
N GLY A 534 10.12 12.37 8.65
CA GLY A 534 11.53 12.32 9.04
C GLY A 534 12.55 12.24 7.89
N ILE A 535 12.12 12.07 6.63
CA ILE A 535 13.04 12.10 5.49
C ILE A 535 13.36 13.57 5.13
N GLU A 536 14.52 14.04 5.56
CA GLU A 536 15.07 15.31 5.09
C GLU A 536 15.61 15.14 3.67
N LEU A 537 15.17 15.95 2.72
CA LEU A 537 15.61 15.90 1.32
C LEU A 537 16.88 16.77 1.09
N PRO A 538 17.67 16.50 0.03
CA PRO A 538 18.88 17.27 -0.22
C PRO A 538 18.59 18.76 -0.48
N ARG A 539 19.49 19.63 -0.01
CA ARG A 539 19.36 21.09 -0.19
C ARG A 539 19.47 21.45 -1.68
N ILE A 540 18.41 22.03 -2.22
CA ILE A 540 18.26 22.25 -3.67
C ILE A 540 19.38 23.11 -4.29
N ASN A 541 19.87 24.11 -3.56
CA ASN A 541 20.96 24.97 -4.03
C ASN A 541 22.28 24.20 -4.20
N LYS A 542 22.57 23.23 -3.33
CA LYS A 542 23.77 22.38 -3.47
C LYS A 542 23.64 21.48 -4.70
N VAL A 543 22.44 20.90 -4.90
CA VAL A 543 22.15 20.08 -6.08
C VAL A 543 22.29 20.89 -7.36
N LYS A 544 21.73 22.11 -7.42
CA LYS A 544 21.83 23.01 -8.57
C LYS A 544 23.29 23.29 -8.96
N THR A 545 24.14 23.61 -7.99
CA THR A 545 25.57 23.86 -8.23
C THR A 545 26.29 22.63 -8.76
N ALA A 546 26.09 21.46 -8.13
CA ALA A 546 26.72 20.20 -8.56
C ALA A 546 26.27 19.79 -9.97
N PHE A 547 24.96 19.79 -10.21
CA PHE A 547 24.34 19.52 -11.51
C PHE A 547 24.88 20.44 -12.61
N SER A 548 24.97 21.75 -12.36
CA SER A 548 25.46 22.70 -13.36
C SER A 548 26.92 22.43 -13.73
N ALA A 549 27.76 22.08 -12.74
CA ALA A 549 29.16 21.74 -12.97
C ALA A 549 29.31 20.43 -13.77
N ASP A 550 28.53 19.41 -13.40
CA ASP A 550 28.54 18.10 -14.05
C ASP A 550 28.01 18.18 -15.50
N LEU A 551 26.91 18.92 -15.73
CA LEU A 551 26.38 19.17 -17.07
C LEU A 551 27.41 19.87 -17.97
N ASN A 552 28.11 20.88 -17.45
CA ASN A 552 29.18 21.54 -18.19
C ASN A 552 30.34 20.59 -18.51
N SER A 553 30.65 19.64 -17.62
CA SER A 553 31.64 18.59 -17.87
C SER A 553 31.21 17.66 -19.01
N VAL A 554 29.95 17.22 -19.00
CA VAL A 554 29.34 16.40 -20.08
C VAL A 554 29.41 17.13 -21.42
N VAL A 555 28.97 18.39 -21.47
CA VAL A 555 29.07 19.23 -22.67
C VAL A 555 30.50 19.27 -23.21
N ARG A 556 31.48 19.55 -22.33
CA ARG A 556 32.89 19.65 -22.71
C ARG A 556 33.41 18.33 -23.28
N GLN A 557 32.97 17.21 -22.73
CA GLN A 557 33.37 15.89 -23.21
C GLN A 557 32.80 15.60 -24.61
N GLU A 558 31.53 15.93 -24.85
CA GLU A 558 30.87 15.75 -26.15
C GLU A 558 31.54 16.56 -27.27
N ILE A 559 31.97 17.79 -26.97
CA ILE A 559 32.64 18.65 -27.97
C ILE A 559 34.15 18.49 -28.00
N LYS A 560 34.74 17.67 -27.12
CA LYS A 560 36.20 17.60 -26.91
C LYS A 560 36.95 17.38 -28.22
N ASN A 561 36.58 16.37 -28.99
CA ASN A 561 37.27 16.02 -30.23
C ASN A 561 37.18 17.15 -31.27
N LYS A 562 36.00 17.77 -31.42
CA LYS A 562 35.79 18.91 -32.33
C LYS A 562 36.58 20.14 -31.89
N ALA A 563 36.59 20.42 -30.59
CA ALA A 563 37.31 21.55 -30.03
C ALA A 563 38.83 21.37 -30.14
N GLU A 564 39.35 20.17 -29.90
CA GLU A 564 40.78 19.87 -30.05
C GLU A 564 41.25 19.91 -31.50
N ASP A 565 40.48 19.40 -32.47
CA ASP A 565 40.80 19.56 -33.90
C ASP A 565 40.95 21.06 -34.27
N LEU A 566 39.97 21.87 -33.88
CA LEU A 566 40.00 23.31 -34.12
C LEU A 566 41.21 23.95 -33.43
N LYS A 567 41.52 23.61 -32.18
CA LYS A 567 42.70 24.12 -31.47
C LYS A 567 44.01 23.74 -32.17
N THR A 568 44.18 22.49 -32.59
CA THR A 568 45.37 22.05 -33.34
C THR A 568 45.51 22.82 -34.64
N ARG A 569 44.43 23.03 -35.38
CA ARG A 569 44.44 23.80 -36.64
C ARG A 569 44.70 25.28 -36.42
N ILE A 570 44.18 25.86 -35.33
CA ILE A 570 44.50 27.24 -34.91
C ILE A 570 45.98 27.37 -34.59
N ALA A 571 46.56 26.42 -33.83
CA ALA A 571 47.98 26.43 -33.49
C ALA A 571 48.89 26.37 -34.72
N LYS A 572 48.50 25.59 -35.75
CA LYS A 572 49.25 25.49 -37.02
C LYS A 572 49.13 26.70 -37.93
N SER A 573 47.95 27.34 -37.99
CA SER A 573 47.65 28.36 -39.02
C SER A 573 47.52 29.79 -38.51
N GLY A 574 47.33 29.99 -37.20
CA GLY A 574 46.98 31.29 -36.63
C GLY A 574 45.65 31.87 -37.15
N SER A 575 44.82 31.07 -37.82
CA SER A 575 43.65 31.58 -38.56
C SER A 575 42.57 32.16 -37.63
N PHE A 576 42.33 33.46 -37.75
CA PHE A 576 41.28 34.18 -37.02
C PHE A 576 39.87 33.63 -37.32
N ARG A 577 39.64 33.12 -38.54
CA ARG A 577 38.39 32.43 -38.90
C ARG A 577 38.17 31.17 -38.06
N LEU A 578 39.23 30.41 -37.80
CA LEU A 578 39.16 29.21 -36.96
C LEU A 578 38.95 29.57 -35.48
N ILE A 579 39.54 30.66 -34.99
CA ILE A 579 39.28 31.19 -33.64
C ILE A 579 37.81 31.58 -33.49
N ASN A 580 37.23 32.27 -34.49
CA ASN A 580 35.79 32.60 -34.50
C ASN A 580 34.93 31.33 -34.47
N ARG A 581 35.25 30.34 -35.30
CA ARG A 581 34.55 29.04 -35.31
C ARG A 581 34.63 28.31 -33.98
N LEU A 582 35.78 28.35 -33.29
CA LEU A 582 35.93 27.77 -31.96
C LEU A 582 35.07 28.51 -30.91
N GLY A 583 35.02 29.85 -30.98
CA GLY A 583 34.14 30.65 -30.12
C GLY A 583 32.66 30.32 -30.36
N ILE A 584 32.25 30.19 -31.62
CA ILE A 584 30.88 29.80 -31.99
C ILE A 584 30.57 28.38 -31.51
N LEU A 585 31.51 27.44 -31.64
CA LEU A 585 31.35 26.07 -31.10
C LEU A 585 31.09 26.13 -29.60
N TYR A 586 31.91 26.84 -28.83
CA TYR A 586 31.67 26.98 -27.38
C TYR A 586 30.33 27.64 -27.07
N ALA A 587 29.95 28.67 -27.82
CA ALA A 587 28.72 29.40 -27.55
C ALA A 587 27.46 28.60 -27.92
N ARG A 588 27.49 27.79 -28.99
CA ARG A 588 26.40 26.86 -29.35
C ARG A 588 26.14 25.83 -28.26
N TYR A 589 27.18 25.48 -27.49
CA TYR A 589 27.10 24.55 -26.37
C TYR A 589 26.99 25.26 -25.01
N SER A 590 26.59 26.54 -25.00
CA SER A 590 26.41 27.38 -23.79
C SER A 590 27.67 27.57 -22.93
N LEU A 591 28.86 27.24 -23.43
CA LEU A 591 30.15 27.50 -22.78
C LEU A 591 30.56 28.97 -23.01
N TYR A 592 29.72 29.89 -22.55
CA TYR A 592 29.83 31.32 -22.87
C TYR A 592 31.13 31.95 -22.40
N GLY A 593 31.72 31.50 -21.29
CA GLY A 593 33.00 32.00 -20.81
C GLY A 593 34.15 31.69 -21.78
N ASP A 594 34.21 30.45 -22.28
CA ASP A 594 35.22 30.04 -23.25
C ASP A 594 35.00 30.72 -24.60
N ALA A 595 33.73 30.84 -25.01
CA ALA A 595 33.36 31.55 -26.23
C ALA A 595 33.77 33.02 -26.18
N GLU A 596 33.45 33.73 -25.09
CA GLU A 596 33.80 35.14 -24.89
C GLU A 596 35.33 35.31 -24.88
N SER A 597 36.08 34.37 -24.29
CA SER A 597 37.55 34.34 -24.36
C SER A 597 38.05 34.26 -25.80
N GLN A 598 37.47 33.39 -26.63
CA GLN A 598 37.86 33.30 -28.05
C GLN A 598 37.49 34.57 -28.83
N PHE A 599 36.30 35.14 -28.62
CA PHE A 599 35.90 36.38 -29.31
C PHE A 599 36.72 37.58 -28.87
N LYS A 600 37.13 37.66 -27.59
CA LYS A 600 38.01 38.74 -27.10
C LYS A 600 39.37 38.74 -27.81
N ARG A 601 39.93 37.58 -28.14
CA ARG A 601 41.17 37.47 -28.95
C ARG A 601 41.06 38.10 -30.35
N LEU A 602 39.83 38.28 -30.85
CA LEU A 602 39.57 38.86 -32.18
C LEU A 602 39.34 40.37 -32.14
N LEU A 603 39.09 40.97 -30.96
CA LEU A 603 38.76 42.41 -30.85
C LEU A 603 39.91 43.33 -31.28
N GLU A 604 41.16 42.87 -31.12
CA GLU A 604 42.36 43.60 -31.52
C GLU A 604 42.65 43.51 -33.03
N LYS A 605 41.84 42.78 -33.79
CA LYS A 605 42.07 42.53 -35.21
C LYS A 605 41.00 43.22 -36.05
N THR A 606 41.38 44.26 -36.77
CA THR A 606 40.49 45.17 -37.51
C THR A 606 39.46 44.43 -38.36
N ARG A 607 39.88 43.41 -39.12
CA ARG A 607 38.99 42.61 -39.99
C ARG A 607 37.96 41.74 -39.26
N TYR A 608 38.19 41.39 -37.99
CA TYR A 608 37.32 40.48 -37.22
C TYR A 608 36.68 41.14 -36.00
N ARG A 609 37.01 42.41 -35.73
CA ARG A 609 36.51 43.16 -34.57
C ARG A 609 34.99 43.25 -34.56
N GLU A 610 34.37 43.55 -35.70
CA GLU A 610 32.92 43.66 -35.83
C GLU A 610 32.24 42.30 -35.62
N THR A 611 32.74 41.24 -36.27
CA THR A 611 32.29 39.86 -36.05
C THR A 611 32.35 39.46 -34.57
N ALA A 612 33.45 39.79 -33.88
CA ALA A 612 33.61 39.51 -32.46
C ALA A 612 32.63 40.29 -31.58
N LEU A 613 32.38 41.57 -31.88
CA LEU A 613 31.41 42.39 -31.15
C LEU A 613 29.99 41.86 -31.33
N ILE A 614 29.60 41.47 -32.54
CA ILE A 614 28.29 40.83 -32.81
C ILE A 614 28.18 39.53 -32.01
N ASN A 615 29.18 38.67 -32.04
CA ASN A 615 29.13 37.38 -31.35
C ASN A 615 29.19 37.52 -29.81
N ILE A 616 29.85 38.55 -29.26
CA ILE A 616 29.76 38.87 -27.82
C ILE A 616 28.35 39.39 -27.48
N GLY A 617 27.75 40.24 -28.34
CA GLY A 617 26.36 40.65 -28.21
C GLY A 617 25.39 39.47 -28.20
N ASN A 618 25.61 38.49 -29.09
CA ASN A 618 24.85 37.24 -29.15
C ASN A 618 24.93 36.44 -27.84
N ILE A 619 26.12 36.37 -27.22
CA ILE A 619 26.29 35.76 -25.89
C ILE A 619 25.47 36.51 -24.84
N ARG A 620 25.51 37.86 -24.82
CA ARG A 620 24.75 38.67 -23.87
C ARG A 620 23.24 38.47 -24.03
N TYR A 621 22.75 38.45 -25.26
CA TYR A 621 21.37 38.13 -25.59
C TYR A 621 20.97 36.77 -25.03
N LYS A 622 21.82 35.74 -25.22
CA LYS A 622 21.56 34.40 -24.69
C LYS A 622 21.55 34.30 -23.16
N LYS A 623 22.29 35.15 -22.47
CA LYS A 623 22.28 35.24 -21.00
C LYS A 623 21.08 36.02 -20.45
N GLY A 624 20.20 36.54 -21.31
CA GLY A 624 19.09 37.43 -20.94
C GLY A 624 19.52 38.88 -20.68
N ASP A 625 20.80 39.22 -20.91
CA ASP A 625 21.32 40.58 -20.78
C ASP A 625 21.05 41.35 -22.08
N PHE A 626 19.77 41.68 -22.34
CA PHE A 626 19.33 42.33 -23.58
C PHE A 626 19.88 43.75 -23.72
N ASN A 627 19.99 44.49 -22.62
CA ASN A 627 20.60 45.83 -22.63
C ASN A 627 22.10 45.74 -22.97
N GLY A 628 22.82 44.78 -22.37
CA GLY A 628 24.21 44.51 -22.72
C GLY A 628 24.37 44.08 -24.17
N ALA A 629 23.49 43.21 -24.68
CA ALA A 629 23.49 42.79 -26.08
C ALA A 629 23.37 43.99 -27.03
N LEU A 630 22.38 44.87 -26.79
CA LEU A 630 22.16 46.08 -27.58
C LEU A 630 23.38 47.01 -27.56
N LYS A 631 24.05 47.16 -26.41
CA LYS A 631 25.29 47.94 -26.29
C LYS A 631 26.42 47.41 -27.19
N TYR A 632 26.53 46.09 -27.38
CA TYR A 632 27.53 45.51 -28.28
C TYR A 632 27.12 45.62 -29.74
N TYR A 633 25.84 45.38 -30.08
CA TYR A 633 25.36 45.49 -31.45
C TYR A 633 25.46 46.92 -32.01
N LYS A 634 25.09 47.94 -31.22
CA LYS A 634 25.15 49.34 -31.65
C LYS A 634 26.55 49.84 -32.00
N LYS A 635 27.60 49.25 -31.42
CA LYS A 635 29.00 49.56 -31.78
C LYS A 635 29.36 49.17 -33.21
N VAL A 636 28.56 48.32 -33.84
CA VAL A 636 28.78 47.81 -35.20
C VAL A 636 27.74 48.36 -36.18
N GLU A 637 26.52 48.63 -35.70
CA GLU A 637 25.38 49.10 -36.52
C GLU A 637 25.73 50.31 -37.38
N GLU A 638 26.47 51.30 -36.84
CA GLU A 638 26.84 52.53 -37.53
C GLU A 638 27.66 52.29 -38.81
N ASN A 639 28.45 51.21 -38.87
CA ASN A 639 29.31 50.88 -40.01
C ASN A 639 28.76 49.74 -40.89
N GLN A 640 27.70 49.05 -40.46
CA GLN A 640 27.14 47.87 -41.13
C GLN A 640 25.61 47.97 -41.22
N THR A 641 25.12 49.06 -41.80
CA THR A 641 23.67 49.34 -41.90
C THR A 641 22.90 48.37 -42.79
N ASP A 642 23.58 47.56 -43.61
CA ASP A 642 23.01 46.55 -44.50
C ASP A 642 23.18 45.10 -44.00
N ASN A 643 23.85 44.88 -42.86
CA ASN A 643 24.05 43.54 -42.30
C ASN A 643 22.73 43.00 -41.72
N SER A 644 22.01 42.22 -42.54
CA SER A 644 20.70 41.69 -42.17
C SER A 644 20.71 40.81 -40.90
N LYS A 645 21.81 40.11 -40.61
CA LYS A 645 21.94 39.31 -39.38
C LYS A 645 22.06 40.20 -38.15
N LEU A 646 22.83 41.28 -38.23
CA LEU A 646 22.98 42.26 -37.16
C LEU A 646 21.65 42.98 -36.89
N LEU A 647 21.00 43.52 -37.93
CA LEU A 647 19.70 44.18 -37.83
C LEU A 647 18.65 43.26 -37.21
N LEU A 648 18.63 41.98 -37.60
CA LEU A 648 17.73 40.99 -37.03
C LEU A 648 18.05 40.68 -35.56
N ASN A 649 19.32 40.57 -35.18
CA ASN A 649 19.70 40.39 -33.78
C ASN A 649 19.30 41.60 -32.91
N ILE A 650 19.42 42.84 -33.43
CA ILE A 650 18.96 44.06 -32.75
C ILE A 650 17.43 44.06 -32.65
N SER A 651 16.72 43.76 -33.74
CA SER A 651 15.26 43.64 -33.77
C SER A 651 14.75 42.66 -32.71
N ARG A 652 15.33 41.47 -32.63
CA ARG A 652 15.01 40.47 -31.61
C ARG A 652 15.28 40.98 -30.20
N THR A 653 16.37 41.73 -30.00
CA THR A 653 16.71 42.31 -28.71
C THR A 653 15.70 43.38 -28.29
N TYR A 654 15.27 44.25 -29.20
CA TYR A 654 14.19 45.20 -28.94
C TYR A 654 12.88 44.51 -28.61
N TYR A 655 12.55 43.41 -29.30
CA TYR A 655 11.36 42.62 -29.02
C TYR A 655 11.37 42.06 -27.58
N GLN A 656 12.51 41.50 -27.14
CA GLN A 656 12.68 40.99 -25.77
C GLN A 656 12.64 42.10 -24.71
N LEU A 657 13.04 43.33 -25.08
CA LEU A 657 12.91 44.53 -24.23
C LEU A 657 11.49 45.14 -24.25
N GLY A 658 10.54 44.56 -24.98
CA GLY A 658 9.17 45.10 -25.12
C GLY A 658 9.06 46.31 -26.06
N LYS A 659 10.13 46.64 -26.80
CA LYS A 659 10.18 47.74 -27.77
C LYS A 659 9.74 47.27 -29.14
N PHE A 660 8.46 46.89 -29.25
CA PHE A 660 7.93 46.21 -30.43
C PHE A 660 7.96 47.05 -31.71
N GLN A 661 7.76 48.38 -31.61
CA GLN A 661 7.82 49.27 -32.77
C GLN A 661 9.24 49.34 -33.35
N ASP A 662 10.26 49.44 -32.49
CA ASP A 662 11.67 49.45 -32.91
C ASP A 662 12.06 48.09 -33.52
N ALA A 663 11.62 46.99 -32.89
CA ALA A 663 11.82 45.64 -33.40
C ALA A 663 11.23 45.48 -34.81
N ARG A 664 9.99 45.92 -34.99
CA ARG A 664 9.27 45.84 -36.26
C ARG A 664 9.95 46.64 -37.37
N LYS A 665 10.33 47.88 -37.09
CA LYS A 665 11.00 48.75 -38.07
C LYS A 665 12.28 48.10 -38.61
N LEU A 666 13.09 47.50 -37.73
CA LEU A 666 14.30 46.78 -38.13
C LEU A 666 13.98 45.46 -38.85
N TYR A 667 12.94 44.75 -38.44
CA TYR A 667 12.49 43.55 -39.13
C TYR A 667 12.03 43.85 -40.57
N GLU A 668 11.29 44.94 -40.79
CA GLU A 668 10.87 45.40 -42.12
C GLU A 668 12.09 45.67 -43.01
N GLN A 669 13.17 46.26 -42.47
CA GLN A 669 14.43 46.40 -43.20
C GLN A 669 15.06 45.05 -43.54
N VAL A 670 15.11 44.11 -42.59
CA VAL A 670 15.62 42.75 -42.84
C VAL A 670 14.79 42.04 -43.92
N SER A 671 13.47 42.26 -43.96
CA SER A 671 12.58 41.69 -44.98
C SER A 671 12.84 42.20 -46.39
N ILE A 672 13.37 43.41 -46.52
CA ILE A 672 13.79 43.99 -47.81
C ILE A 672 15.16 43.45 -48.21
N ILE A 673 16.14 43.44 -47.29
CA ILE A 673 17.54 43.09 -47.60
C ILE A 673 17.70 41.57 -47.77
N SER A 674 17.05 40.78 -46.92
CA SER A 674 17.13 39.32 -46.95
C SER A 674 15.76 38.68 -46.66
N PRO A 675 14.89 38.58 -47.68
CA PRO A 675 13.55 37.99 -47.55
C PRO A 675 13.56 36.53 -47.06
N GLU A 676 14.61 35.76 -47.39
CA GLU A 676 14.78 34.39 -46.90
C GLU A 676 15.06 34.35 -45.40
N LEU A 677 15.97 35.21 -44.91
CA LEU A 677 16.25 35.30 -43.48
C LEU A 677 15.03 35.79 -42.70
N ALA A 678 14.30 36.78 -43.22
CA ALA A 678 13.12 37.32 -42.57
C ALA A 678 11.96 36.32 -42.45
N ARG A 679 11.84 35.37 -43.38
CA ARG A 679 10.77 34.33 -43.37
C ARG A 679 10.77 33.49 -42.10
N GLY A 680 11.93 33.23 -41.50
CA GLY A 680 12.04 32.46 -40.25
C GLY A 680 11.84 33.27 -38.97
N TYR A 681 11.41 34.54 -39.06
CA TYR A 681 11.23 35.44 -37.91
C TYR A 681 10.01 36.39 -38.08
N GLN A 682 8.97 35.94 -38.80
CA GLN A 682 7.79 36.75 -39.15
C GLN A 682 7.09 37.39 -37.95
N TYR A 683 7.19 36.75 -36.79
CA TYR A 683 6.60 37.23 -35.56
C TYR A 683 7.06 38.64 -35.16
N LEU A 684 8.29 39.02 -35.52
CA LEU A 684 8.85 40.34 -35.24
C LEU A 684 8.15 41.47 -36.02
N GLY A 685 7.46 41.15 -37.13
CA GLY A 685 6.73 42.11 -37.97
C GLY A 685 5.24 42.25 -37.64
N THR A 686 4.68 41.41 -36.75
CA THR A 686 3.24 41.36 -36.49
C THR A 686 2.74 42.49 -35.57
N LYS A 687 1.49 42.95 -35.77
CA LYS A 687 0.88 44.06 -35.00
C LYS A 687 0.19 43.61 -33.70
N ASN A 688 -0.10 42.31 -33.54
CA ASN A 688 -0.85 41.76 -32.40
C ASN A 688 0.08 41.14 -31.33
N GLU A 689 0.20 41.82 -30.20
CA GLU A 689 1.17 41.56 -29.12
C GLU A 689 0.93 40.25 -28.35
N ILE A 690 -0.32 39.80 -28.25
CA ILE A 690 -0.73 38.67 -27.38
C ILE A 690 -0.62 37.32 -28.12
N THR A 691 -0.94 37.28 -29.41
CA THR A 691 -0.95 36.05 -30.22
C THR A 691 0.47 35.61 -30.65
N SER A 692 1.39 36.57 -30.77
CA SER A 692 2.79 36.34 -31.17
C SER A 692 3.60 35.62 -30.08
N ARG A 693 3.49 36.02 -28.80
CA ARG A 693 4.25 35.38 -27.71
C ARG A 693 4.00 33.88 -27.52
N ALA A 694 2.82 33.38 -27.88
CA ALA A 694 2.46 31.96 -27.72
C ALA A 694 3.00 31.04 -28.83
N SER A 695 3.34 31.58 -30.02
CA SER A 695 3.80 30.80 -31.18
C SER A 695 5.33 30.76 -31.33
N ASN A 696 6.08 31.63 -30.64
CA ASN A 696 7.51 31.88 -30.91
C ASN A 696 8.52 31.09 -30.07
N ALA A 697 8.08 30.22 -29.17
CA ALA A 697 8.97 29.57 -28.19
C ALA A 697 10.08 28.71 -28.86
N GLU A 698 9.87 28.21 -30.08
CA GLU A 698 10.88 27.44 -30.84
C GLU A 698 11.88 28.33 -31.61
N GLU A 699 11.45 29.48 -32.14
CA GLU A 699 12.31 30.39 -32.94
C GLU A 699 13.22 31.28 -32.05
N GLU A 700 12.84 31.51 -30.80
CA GLU A 700 13.67 32.20 -29.79
C GLU A 700 15.01 31.47 -29.50
N GLY A 701 15.07 30.17 -29.79
CA GLY A 701 16.23 29.30 -29.57
C GLY A 701 17.41 29.53 -30.54
N ASN A 702 17.17 29.96 -31.77
CA ASN A 702 18.23 30.04 -32.79
C ASN A 702 19.00 31.37 -32.73
N VAL A 703 20.32 31.32 -32.55
CA VAL A 703 21.21 32.51 -32.58
C VAL A 703 21.89 32.59 -33.92
N LEU A 704 21.84 33.78 -34.52
CA LEU A 704 22.52 34.06 -35.78
C LEU A 704 23.96 34.46 -35.47
N TRP A 705 24.81 33.43 -35.34
CA TRP A 705 26.24 33.60 -35.19
C TRP A 705 26.85 34.22 -36.47
N GLN A 706 27.72 35.20 -36.28
CA GLN A 706 28.49 35.81 -37.38
C GLN A 706 29.73 34.96 -37.64
N GLU A 707 29.81 34.28 -38.78
CA GLU A 707 30.88 33.30 -39.11
C GLU A 707 32.12 33.90 -39.77
#